data_AF-A0A812QNS1-F1
#
_entry.id   AF-A0A812QNS1-F1
#
_cell.length_a   1.000
_cell.length_b   1.000
_cell.length_c   1.000
_cell.angle_alpha   90.00
_cell.angle_beta   90.00
_cell.angle_gamma   90.00
#
_symmetry.space_group_name_H-M   'P 1'
#
loop_
_entity.id
_entity.type
_entity.pdbx_description
1 polymer ?
#
loop_
_entity_poly.entity_id
_entity_poly.type
_entity_poly.pdbx_seq_one_letter_code
_entity_poly.pdbx_strand_id
1 'polypeptide(L)'
;MWKTILQVLALLACALGEEDGSCILQKRKHVNSHAQLDLKTENFCGGEPNELTFDSFSHGDEIMPDSIPGVTIVATRRATAPQPGHAKNCSGPLLILDTRHPDFRSFDKDLQKCENCTLMLWSKDGNRKKVNDCGEHPGVAISFKYEELQNLLDIELWDMEEPTHIEMYGADGELLKNVSAPDGPEQDGNAAVVGLFTEGVKEMIVYMGGSGAVRKIRACKPEEPFCPGPPGELTFNSFSHGDEIEPDSIKGVTIVATRRATAPQPGHPKNCSGPLLILDTRHPDFRSFDKDLKNCTNCTLMLWSKDGNRKKVNDCGEHPGVAISFKFKKLQSLVDIELWDMEEPSYVEMYGPDDTLLKNVSAPDGPEQDGNPAVVELLTEGVKEMIVYMGGSGAVRRIRACKAPGSVVGDPHIYTLDGDKFDFYQNGTFSVFHYTGQKLPHPTNENATVDWQLYSHYGGPFWTAQGVLLVDRSMGSMRQALELTSKDCQWYKRTGKSWFPVKRRSLLTFTDSESHKALTMFEHVHEKKIVLKMRTETGWKDTLVLNTVCKPSGINMRISMPDMGESRFLEGQIEVGNGEEQKKFMRKQNWTALGGSGPAANFIQQLDSKRGLSLLAACGQAERAKAKQLCAKHLGDELRAAQGEAVDLLNDCVNDVCRGGEEFAVAAQELLTAYRE
;
A
#
# COMPACT_ATOMS: atom_id res chain seq x y z
N MET A 1 72.20 -34.82 13.05
CA MET A 1 71.73 -34.28 14.35
C MET A 1 71.67 -32.75 14.25
N TRP A 2 70.90 -32.23 13.28
CA TRP A 2 70.93 -30.82 12.84
C TRP A 2 69.66 -30.47 12.02
N LYS A 3 68.48 -30.88 12.50
CA LYS A 3 67.19 -30.63 11.83
C LYS A 3 66.01 -30.34 12.77
N THR A 4 66.26 -29.95 14.02
CA THR A 4 65.19 -29.79 15.03
C THR A 4 65.36 -28.58 15.96
N ILE A 5 66.01 -27.49 15.51
CA ILE A 5 66.22 -26.26 16.31
C ILE A 5 65.72 -24.99 15.60
N LEU A 6 65.09 -25.09 14.42
CA LEU A 6 64.59 -23.91 13.68
C LEU A 6 63.06 -23.71 13.69
N GLN A 7 62.30 -24.49 14.47
CA GLN A 7 60.82 -24.40 14.50
C GLN A 7 60.22 -23.88 15.82
N VAL A 8 61.03 -23.43 16.79
CA VAL A 8 60.51 -22.94 18.10
C VAL A 8 60.72 -21.44 18.32
N LEU A 9 61.32 -20.70 17.38
CA LEU A 9 61.60 -19.26 17.53
C LEU A 9 60.66 -18.32 16.76
N ALA A 10 59.51 -18.81 16.28
CA ALA A 10 58.54 -18.01 15.52
C ALA A 10 57.22 -17.72 16.28
N LEU A 11 57.19 -17.86 17.61
CA LEU A 11 55.97 -17.69 18.41
C LEU A 11 56.02 -16.65 19.54
N LEU A 12 57.04 -15.80 19.62
CA LEU A 12 57.05 -14.67 20.55
C LEU A 12 57.68 -13.43 19.92
N ALA A 13 56.85 -12.55 19.34
CA ALA A 13 57.02 -11.08 19.33
C ALA A 13 56.01 -10.43 18.36
N CYS A 14 54.77 -10.24 18.82
CA CYS A 14 53.91 -9.16 18.29
C CYS A 14 53.37 -8.40 19.50
N ALA A 15 54.22 -7.54 20.04
CA ALA A 15 53.80 -6.45 20.90
C ALA A 15 54.58 -5.21 20.46
N LEU A 16 53.82 -4.25 19.93
CA LEU A 16 54.11 -2.81 19.87
C LEU A 16 55.22 -2.36 18.90
N GLY A 17 54.87 -1.40 18.04
CA GLY A 17 55.86 -0.55 17.37
C GLY A 17 55.44 -0.12 15.98
N GLU A 18 54.96 1.12 15.89
CA GLU A 18 54.65 1.90 14.70
C GLU A 18 55.86 2.15 13.78
N GLU A 19 55.50 2.61 12.57
CA GLU A 19 56.18 3.54 11.68
C GLU A 19 57.16 3.02 10.58
N ASP A 20 56.79 3.50 9.38
CA ASP A 20 57.56 3.75 8.17
C ASP A 20 57.96 2.61 7.21
N GLY A 21 57.22 2.57 6.10
CA GLY A 21 57.88 2.82 4.81
C GLY A 21 57.90 1.68 3.79
N SER A 22 57.25 1.98 2.66
CA SER A 22 57.45 1.41 1.31
C SER A 22 56.48 0.33 0.83
N CYS A 23 55.84 0.69 -0.28
CA CYS A 23 54.97 -0.11 -1.12
C CYS A 23 55.71 -1.33 -1.69
N ILE A 24 55.16 -2.53 -1.48
CA ILE A 24 55.38 -3.67 -2.37
C ILE A 24 54.01 -4.26 -2.73
N LEU A 25 53.73 -4.21 -4.03
CA LEU A 25 52.65 -4.84 -4.78
C LEU A 25 52.28 -6.24 -4.23
N GLN A 26 51.12 -6.34 -3.57
CA GLN A 26 50.37 -7.59 -3.55
C GLN A 26 49.35 -7.56 -4.68
N LYS A 27 49.54 -8.47 -5.65
CA LYS A 27 48.53 -8.87 -6.63
C LYS A 27 47.25 -9.27 -5.87
N ARG A 28 46.29 -8.35 -5.76
CA ARG A 28 44.89 -8.72 -5.59
C ARG A 28 44.51 -9.57 -6.80
N LYS A 29 44.26 -10.86 -6.57
CA LYS A 29 43.46 -11.65 -7.50
C LYS A 29 42.12 -10.92 -7.64
N HIS A 30 41.86 -10.38 -8.82
CA HIS A 30 40.52 -10.00 -9.24
C HIS A 30 39.60 -11.19 -9.00
N VAL A 31 38.76 -11.09 -7.97
CA VAL A 31 37.53 -11.87 -7.89
C VAL A 31 36.62 -11.24 -8.95
N ASN A 32 36.22 -12.04 -9.95
CA ASN A 32 35.37 -11.59 -11.05
C ASN A 32 34.11 -10.89 -10.51
N SER A 33 33.89 -9.64 -10.90
CA SER A 33 32.68 -8.86 -10.61
C SER A 33 31.40 -9.59 -11.04
N HIS A 34 31.47 -10.41 -12.08
CA HIS A 34 30.38 -11.28 -12.53
C HIS A 34 29.90 -12.27 -11.47
N ALA A 35 30.81 -12.96 -10.76
CA ALA A 35 30.42 -13.97 -9.77
C ALA A 35 29.72 -13.38 -8.53
N GLN A 36 30.01 -12.11 -8.20
CA GLN A 36 29.37 -11.39 -7.10
C GLN A 36 28.01 -10.80 -7.51
N LEU A 37 27.83 -10.50 -8.81
CA LEU A 37 26.54 -10.11 -9.38
C LEU A 37 25.60 -11.32 -9.47
N ASP A 38 26.09 -12.47 -9.91
CA ASP A 38 25.29 -13.70 -10.06
C ASP A 38 24.70 -14.17 -8.71
N LEU A 39 25.49 -14.18 -7.63
CA LEU A 39 25.02 -14.50 -6.27
C LEU A 39 23.98 -13.52 -5.71
N LYS A 40 24.02 -12.24 -6.13
CA LYS A 40 22.99 -11.25 -5.76
C LYS A 40 21.74 -11.37 -6.62
N THR A 41 21.87 -11.89 -7.83
CA THR A 41 20.76 -12.02 -8.80
C THR A 41 19.80 -13.13 -8.38
N GLU A 42 20.31 -14.30 -7.96
CA GLU A 42 19.48 -15.43 -7.49
C GLU A 42 18.67 -15.07 -6.23
N ASN A 43 19.23 -14.27 -5.32
CA ASN A 43 18.57 -13.89 -4.07
C ASN A 43 17.53 -12.77 -4.25
N PHE A 44 17.58 -11.99 -5.34
CA PHE A 44 16.69 -10.84 -5.53
C PHE A 44 15.42 -11.17 -6.32
N CYS A 45 15.45 -12.17 -7.20
CA CYS A 45 14.35 -12.41 -8.14
C CYS A 45 13.52 -13.67 -7.91
N GLY A 46 13.92 -14.57 -6.98
CA GLY A 46 13.22 -15.82 -6.73
C GLY A 46 13.09 -16.78 -7.95
N GLY A 47 13.63 -16.40 -9.11
CA GLY A 47 13.47 -17.05 -10.42
C GLY A 47 14.31 -16.37 -11.52
N GLU A 48 14.13 -16.78 -12.79
CA GLU A 48 14.89 -16.20 -13.91
C GLU A 48 14.42 -14.77 -14.23
N PRO A 49 15.34 -13.81 -14.37
CA PRO A 49 15.00 -12.44 -14.69
C PRO A 49 14.50 -12.28 -16.13
N ASN A 50 13.53 -11.39 -16.31
CA ASN A 50 13.12 -10.91 -17.62
C ASN A 50 14.15 -9.92 -18.15
N GLU A 51 14.42 -10.00 -19.45
CA GLU A 51 15.37 -9.12 -20.12
C GLU A 51 14.63 -8.25 -21.13
N LEU A 52 14.70 -6.94 -20.92
CA LEU A 52 14.35 -5.97 -21.93
C LEU A 52 15.58 -5.78 -22.82
N THR A 53 15.54 -6.40 -24.00
CA THR A 53 16.55 -6.25 -25.06
C THR A 53 15.91 -5.62 -26.29
N PHE A 54 16.76 -5.13 -27.20
CA PHE A 54 16.32 -4.51 -28.44
C PHE A 54 16.54 -5.43 -29.66
N ASP A 55 16.80 -6.72 -29.44
CA ASP A 55 17.18 -7.65 -30.49
C ASP A 55 16.08 -7.94 -31.52
N SER A 56 14.83 -7.64 -31.18
CA SER A 56 13.67 -7.72 -32.06
C SER A 56 13.60 -6.58 -33.08
N PHE A 57 14.39 -5.53 -32.91
CA PHE A 57 14.46 -4.39 -33.82
C PHE A 57 15.61 -4.54 -34.82
N SER A 58 15.45 -3.90 -35.97
CA SER A 58 16.47 -3.83 -37.01
C SER A 58 17.28 -2.54 -36.91
N HIS A 59 18.48 -2.54 -37.52
CA HIS A 59 19.30 -1.33 -37.63
C HIS A 59 18.48 -0.16 -38.22
N GLY A 60 18.52 0.99 -37.55
CA GLY A 60 17.85 2.22 -37.98
C GLY A 60 16.37 2.28 -37.65
N ASP A 61 15.81 1.26 -36.99
CA ASP A 61 14.45 1.33 -36.46
C ASP A 61 14.35 2.45 -35.43
N GLU A 62 13.21 3.15 -35.47
CA GLU A 62 12.89 4.21 -34.53
C GLU A 62 12.07 3.65 -33.38
N ILE A 63 12.48 3.95 -32.15
CA ILE A 63 11.75 3.57 -30.95
C ILE A 63 10.69 4.63 -30.67
N MET A 64 9.46 4.31 -31.09
CA MET A 64 8.26 5.05 -30.70
C MET A 64 7.88 4.73 -29.25
N PRO A 65 7.14 5.61 -28.54
CA PRO A 65 6.82 5.43 -27.13
C PRO A 65 6.34 4.03 -26.75
N ASP A 66 5.40 3.45 -27.49
CA ASP A 66 4.80 2.14 -27.15
C ASP A 66 5.29 1.01 -28.07
N SER A 67 6.54 1.10 -28.55
CA SER A 67 7.11 0.07 -29.45
C SER A 67 7.35 -1.27 -28.75
N ILE A 68 7.36 -1.28 -27.42
CA ILE A 68 7.61 -2.48 -26.60
C ILE A 68 6.39 -2.68 -25.70
N PRO A 69 5.70 -3.83 -25.78
CA PRO A 69 4.54 -4.10 -24.92
C PRO A 69 4.90 -3.94 -23.43
N GLY A 70 4.05 -3.24 -22.67
CA GLY A 70 4.24 -3.04 -21.24
C GLY A 70 5.23 -1.94 -20.84
N VAL A 71 5.91 -1.28 -21.80
CA VAL A 71 6.90 -0.24 -21.53
C VAL A 71 6.74 0.94 -22.49
N THR A 72 6.49 2.13 -21.94
CA THR A 72 6.52 3.38 -22.70
C THR A 72 7.90 4.04 -22.58
N ILE A 73 8.60 4.22 -23.71
CA ILE A 73 9.95 4.81 -23.76
C ILE A 73 9.90 6.22 -24.35
N VAL A 74 10.28 7.22 -23.57
CA VAL A 74 10.31 8.62 -24.01
C VAL A 74 11.68 9.19 -23.75
N ALA A 75 12.26 9.87 -24.73
CA ALA A 75 13.49 10.60 -24.51
C ALA A 75 13.32 12.10 -24.75
N THR A 76 14.01 12.88 -23.92
CA THR A 76 13.93 14.34 -23.89
C THR A 76 15.32 14.94 -23.79
N ARG A 77 15.56 15.98 -24.57
CA ARG A 77 16.80 16.75 -24.50
C ARG A 77 16.85 17.53 -23.20
N ARG A 78 17.98 17.49 -22.49
CA ARG A 78 18.14 18.15 -21.19
C ARG A 78 18.46 19.64 -21.31
N ALA A 79 19.07 20.06 -22.42
CA ALA A 79 19.43 21.46 -22.68
C ALA A 79 18.39 22.18 -23.55
N THR A 80 18.02 23.40 -23.18
CA THR A 80 17.26 24.32 -24.07
C THR A 80 18.17 24.96 -25.14
N ALA A 81 19.47 25.06 -24.89
CA ALA A 81 20.48 25.54 -25.85
C ALA A 81 21.85 24.83 -25.64
N PRO A 82 22.63 24.58 -26.71
CA PRO A 82 23.96 23.95 -26.59
C PRO A 82 24.95 24.83 -25.82
N GLN A 83 25.85 24.23 -25.03
CA GLN A 83 26.93 24.98 -24.38
C GLN A 83 27.93 25.55 -25.41
N PRO A 84 28.48 26.77 -25.21
CA PRO A 84 29.49 27.34 -26.11
C PRO A 84 30.72 26.44 -26.23
N GLY A 85 31.02 25.95 -27.44
CA GLY A 85 32.10 24.98 -27.70
C GLY A 85 31.60 23.59 -28.12
N HIS A 86 30.33 23.26 -27.89
CA HIS A 86 29.70 22.00 -28.27
C HIS A 86 28.62 22.24 -29.34
N ALA A 87 29.04 22.47 -30.59
CA ALA A 87 28.16 22.88 -31.69
C ALA A 87 27.47 21.70 -32.40
N LYS A 88 26.78 20.80 -31.68
CA LYS A 88 25.95 19.76 -32.30
C LYS A 88 24.51 19.87 -31.76
N ASN A 89 23.61 20.44 -32.56
CA ASN A 89 22.17 20.33 -32.32
C ASN A 89 21.77 18.87 -32.54
N CYS A 90 21.48 18.14 -31.47
CA CYS A 90 20.87 16.83 -31.60
C CYS A 90 19.36 16.97 -31.74
N SER A 91 18.83 16.50 -32.86
CA SER A 91 17.40 16.57 -33.16
C SER A 91 16.85 15.25 -33.69
N GLY A 92 17.65 14.18 -33.70
CA GLY A 92 17.20 12.87 -34.13
C GLY A 92 16.37 12.16 -33.05
N PRO A 93 15.56 11.16 -33.44
CA PRO A 93 14.80 10.32 -32.51
C PRO A 93 15.70 9.25 -31.86
N LEU A 94 15.11 8.45 -30.96
CA LEU A 94 15.73 7.20 -30.49
C LEU A 94 15.81 6.21 -31.66
N LEU A 95 17.01 5.74 -31.97
CA LEU A 95 17.25 4.76 -33.03
C LEU A 95 17.98 3.53 -32.48
N ILE A 96 17.80 2.42 -33.22
CA ILE A 96 18.52 1.17 -32.98
C ILE A 96 19.79 1.11 -33.83
N LEU A 97 20.92 0.88 -33.17
CA LEU A 97 22.17 0.46 -33.79
C LEU A 97 22.33 -1.04 -33.60
N ASP A 98 22.13 -1.80 -34.68
CA ASP A 98 22.43 -3.23 -34.73
C ASP A 98 23.74 -3.45 -35.49
N THR A 99 24.76 -3.98 -34.80
CA THR A 99 26.10 -4.23 -35.36
C THR A 99 26.25 -5.64 -35.94
N ARG A 100 25.23 -6.50 -35.81
CA ARG A 100 25.18 -7.83 -36.43
C ARG A 100 25.00 -7.73 -37.95
N HIS A 101 24.51 -6.59 -38.43
CA HIS A 101 24.27 -6.36 -39.85
C HIS A 101 25.55 -5.88 -40.57
N PRO A 102 26.08 -6.63 -41.56
CA PRO A 102 27.42 -6.40 -42.14
C PRO A 102 27.57 -5.06 -42.88
N ASP A 103 26.47 -4.49 -43.37
CA ASP A 103 26.45 -3.26 -44.17
C ASP A 103 26.20 -1.97 -43.36
N PHE A 104 25.91 -2.06 -42.06
CA PHE A 104 25.53 -0.89 -41.26
C PHE A 104 26.50 -0.70 -40.08
N ARG A 105 27.46 0.21 -40.24
CA ARG A 105 28.41 0.59 -39.18
C ARG A 105 28.00 1.91 -38.55
N SER A 106 28.10 2.01 -37.23
CA SER A 106 28.13 3.31 -36.57
C SER A 106 29.27 4.15 -37.14
N PHE A 107 29.08 5.45 -37.32
CA PHE A 107 30.20 6.37 -37.57
C PHE A 107 30.91 6.78 -36.28
N ASP A 108 30.27 6.51 -35.14
CA ASP A 108 30.92 6.60 -33.86
C ASP A 108 31.98 5.48 -33.74
N LYS A 109 33.21 5.85 -33.39
CA LYS A 109 34.30 4.90 -33.27
C LYS A 109 34.15 4.03 -32.02
N ASP A 110 33.42 4.52 -31.04
CA ASP A 110 33.37 3.96 -29.71
C ASP A 110 32.23 2.93 -29.66
N LEU A 111 31.11 3.22 -30.32
CA LEU A 111 30.06 2.23 -30.57
C LEU A 111 30.45 1.12 -31.55
N GLN A 112 31.47 1.30 -32.40
CA GLN A 112 32.00 0.24 -33.27
C GLN A 112 32.65 -0.91 -32.50
N LYS A 113 33.08 -0.68 -31.24
CA LYS A 113 33.66 -1.72 -30.38
C LYS A 113 32.62 -2.75 -29.93
N CYS A 114 31.33 -2.44 -30.11
CA CYS A 114 30.23 -3.34 -29.79
C CYS A 114 30.03 -4.40 -30.89
N GLU A 115 30.67 -5.55 -30.76
CA GLU A 115 30.54 -6.67 -31.72
C GLU A 115 29.28 -7.52 -31.42
N ASN A 116 28.47 -7.78 -32.45
CA ASN A 116 27.25 -8.59 -32.37
C ASN A 116 26.24 -8.12 -31.29
N CYS A 117 25.92 -6.84 -31.27
CA CYS A 117 25.03 -6.26 -30.28
C CYS A 117 23.96 -5.37 -30.91
N THR A 118 22.93 -5.09 -30.12
CA THR A 118 21.85 -4.16 -30.45
C THR A 118 21.79 -3.09 -29.37
N LEU A 119 21.96 -1.83 -29.77
CA LEU A 119 22.01 -0.67 -28.88
C LEU A 119 20.87 0.30 -29.21
N MET A 120 20.20 0.81 -28.19
CA MET A 120 19.27 1.93 -28.30
C MET A 120 19.98 3.22 -27.90
N LEU A 121 19.95 4.22 -28.78
CA LEU A 121 20.63 5.50 -28.56
C LEU A 121 19.83 6.67 -29.11
N TRP A 122 20.08 7.86 -28.58
CA TRP A 122 19.50 9.08 -29.11
C TRP A 122 20.29 9.55 -30.33
N SER A 123 19.66 9.53 -31.51
CA SER A 123 20.36 9.84 -32.75
C SER A 123 20.70 11.33 -32.86
N LYS A 124 21.91 11.62 -33.33
CA LYS A 124 22.33 13.00 -33.63
C LYS A 124 21.42 13.69 -34.65
N ASP A 125 21.19 13.05 -35.79
CA ASP A 125 20.56 13.64 -36.98
C ASP A 125 19.38 12.81 -37.54
N GLY A 126 19.06 11.68 -36.92
CA GLY A 126 18.00 10.77 -37.35
C GLY A 126 18.33 9.95 -38.59
N ASN A 127 19.61 9.85 -38.97
CA ASN A 127 20.01 9.07 -40.13
C ASN A 127 19.95 7.56 -39.85
N ARG A 128 18.85 6.93 -40.26
CA ARG A 128 18.60 5.49 -40.09
C ARG A 128 19.60 4.56 -40.78
N LYS A 129 20.39 5.05 -41.74
CA LYS A 129 21.44 4.24 -42.42
C LYS A 129 22.83 4.42 -41.79
N LYS A 130 22.99 5.47 -41.00
CA LYS A 130 24.26 5.90 -40.41
C LYS A 130 24.00 6.31 -38.97
N VAL A 131 23.45 5.38 -38.21
CA VAL A 131 23.06 5.62 -36.82
C VAL A 131 24.30 6.06 -36.04
N ASN A 132 24.17 7.18 -35.34
CA ASN A 132 25.22 7.79 -34.55
C ASN A 132 24.55 8.49 -33.36
N ASP A 133 25.17 8.38 -32.19
CA ASP A 133 24.71 8.96 -30.94
C ASP A 133 24.87 10.49 -30.90
N CYS A 134 24.32 11.06 -29.83
CA CYS A 134 24.37 12.47 -29.55
C CYS A 134 25.37 12.79 -28.44
N GLY A 135 26.61 13.13 -28.80
CA GLY A 135 27.57 13.71 -27.87
C GLY A 135 27.30 15.19 -27.47
N GLU A 136 26.04 15.57 -27.20
CA GLU A 136 25.70 16.91 -26.68
C GLU A 136 25.79 16.96 -25.15
N HIS A 137 26.17 18.13 -24.60
CA HIS A 137 26.17 18.39 -23.16
C HIS A 137 25.28 19.56 -22.75
N PRO A 138 24.38 19.38 -21.74
CA PRO A 138 23.98 18.11 -21.13
C PRO A 138 23.20 17.23 -22.12
N GLY A 139 23.43 15.92 -22.09
CA GLY A 139 22.92 14.95 -23.06
C GLY A 139 21.40 14.71 -23.01
N VAL A 140 20.99 13.45 -23.09
CA VAL A 140 19.58 13.04 -23.15
C VAL A 140 19.09 12.47 -21.83
N ALA A 141 17.80 12.67 -21.51
CA ALA A 141 17.10 11.91 -20.49
C ALA A 141 16.18 10.90 -21.17
N ILE A 142 16.41 9.60 -20.97
CA ILE A 142 15.59 8.50 -21.48
C ILE A 142 14.76 7.93 -20.33
N SER A 143 13.45 8.10 -20.40
CA SER A 143 12.47 7.60 -19.45
C SER A 143 11.87 6.29 -19.95
N PHE A 144 11.86 5.28 -19.08
CA PHE A 144 11.20 3.99 -19.23
C PHE A 144 10.04 3.95 -18.23
N LYS A 145 8.80 3.96 -18.71
CA LYS A 145 7.60 3.88 -17.89
C LYS A 145 6.96 2.52 -18.04
N TYR A 146 6.82 1.79 -16.94
CA TYR A 146 6.30 0.43 -16.95
C TYR A 146 4.79 0.42 -16.70
N GLU A 147 4.04 -0.38 -17.46
CA GLU A 147 2.60 -0.58 -17.22
C GLU A 147 2.34 -1.28 -15.88
N GLU A 148 3.19 -2.24 -15.52
CA GLU A 148 3.21 -2.91 -14.21
C GLU A 148 4.51 -2.57 -13.47
N LEU A 149 4.48 -2.60 -12.13
CA LEU A 149 5.70 -2.38 -11.32
C LEU A 149 6.77 -3.42 -11.67
N GLN A 150 8.03 -3.02 -11.62
CA GLN A 150 9.19 -3.88 -11.91
C GLN A 150 10.17 -3.89 -10.75
N ASN A 151 10.78 -5.04 -10.47
CA ASN A 151 11.95 -5.13 -9.62
C ASN A 151 13.20 -5.09 -10.51
N LEU A 152 13.88 -3.94 -10.57
CA LEU A 152 15.02 -3.73 -11.46
C LEU A 152 16.30 -4.28 -10.85
N LEU A 153 16.99 -5.14 -11.59
CA LEU A 153 18.26 -5.75 -11.20
C LEU A 153 19.44 -4.90 -11.62
N ASP A 154 19.56 -4.65 -12.92
CA ASP A 154 20.65 -3.91 -13.52
C ASP A 154 20.29 -3.39 -14.91
N ILE A 155 21.12 -2.46 -15.37
CA ILE A 155 21.11 -1.92 -16.73
C ILE A 155 22.52 -2.00 -17.30
N GLU A 156 22.63 -2.46 -18.54
CA GLU A 156 23.86 -2.42 -19.32
C GLU A 156 23.85 -1.19 -20.22
N LEU A 157 24.76 -0.28 -19.94
CA LEU A 157 25.00 0.94 -20.69
C LEU A 157 26.30 0.83 -21.49
N TRP A 158 26.39 1.58 -22.58
CA TRP A 158 27.55 1.63 -23.46
C TRP A 158 27.99 3.07 -23.66
N ASP A 159 29.31 3.24 -23.79
CA ASP A 159 29.96 4.52 -24.09
C ASP A 159 29.70 5.60 -23.03
N MET A 160 30.20 5.33 -21.81
CA MET A 160 29.97 6.17 -20.62
C MET A 160 31.16 7.10 -20.34
N GLU A 161 31.54 7.94 -21.31
CA GLU A 161 32.65 8.88 -21.11
C GLU A 161 32.32 9.96 -20.06
N GLU A 162 31.05 10.38 -20.01
CA GLU A 162 30.61 11.46 -19.14
C GLU A 162 29.59 11.03 -18.08
N PRO A 163 29.45 11.82 -16.99
CA PRO A 163 28.65 11.43 -15.84
C PRO A 163 27.20 11.13 -16.21
N THR A 164 26.80 9.88 -15.96
CA THR A 164 25.43 9.40 -16.14
C THR A 164 24.83 8.98 -14.82
N HIS A 165 23.58 9.35 -14.59
CA HIS A 165 22.82 8.96 -13.41
C HIS A 165 21.48 8.36 -13.80
N ILE A 166 20.99 7.47 -12.95
CA ILE A 166 19.77 6.71 -13.15
C ILE A 166 18.89 6.97 -11.93
N GLU A 167 17.71 7.52 -12.15
CA GLU A 167 16.69 7.71 -11.12
C GLU A 167 15.56 6.70 -11.31
N MET A 168 15.10 6.12 -10.21
CA MET A 168 13.99 5.15 -10.20
C MET A 168 12.89 5.67 -9.29
N TYR A 169 11.66 5.62 -9.77
CA TYR A 169 10.48 6.15 -9.11
C TYR A 169 9.42 5.07 -8.92
N GLY A 170 8.70 5.14 -7.80
CA GLY A 170 7.61 4.23 -7.47
C GLY A 170 6.27 4.66 -8.05
N ALA A 171 5.21 3.96 -7.64
CA ALA A 171 3.86 4.16 -8.18
C ALA A 171 3.30 5.58 -7.92
N ASP A 172 3.68 6.19 -6.81
CA ASP A 172 3.19 7.51 -6.37
C ASP A 172 4.09 8.66 -6.88
N GLY A 173 5.12 8.33 -7.68
CA GLY A 173 6.11 9.28 -8.20
C GLY A 173 7.19 9.67 -7.20
N GLU A 174 7.32 8.94 -6.10
CA GLU A 174 8.40 9.05 -5.12
C GLU A 174 9.72 8.51 -5.67
N LEU A 175 10.83 9.19 -5.37
CA LEU A 175 12.17 8.72 -5.76
C LEU A 175 12.57 7.55 -4.84
N LEU A 176 12.68 6.35 -5.42
CA LEU A 176 13.09 5.13 -4.71
C LEU A 176 14.61 5.05 -4.56
N LYS A 177 15.33 5.34 -5.64
CA LYS A 177 16.80 5.23 -5.67
C LYS A 177 17.40 6.07 -6.80
N ASN A 178 18.62 6.57 -6.56
CA ASN A 178 19.46 7.23 -7.55
C ASN A 178 20.84 6.55 -7.57
N VAL A 179 21.33 6.19 -8.76
CA VAL A 179 22.62 5.51 -8.96
C VAL A 179 23.41 6.22 -10.04
N SER A 180 24.69 6.49 -9.79
CA SER A 180 25.62 6.94 -10.83
C SER A 180 26.23 5.75 -11.55
N ALA A 181 26.25 5.80 -12.88
CA ALA A 181 26.98 4.84 -13.70
C ALA A 181 28.50 5.10 -13.59
N PRO A 182 29.35 4.07 -13.75
CA PRO A 182 30.78 4.26 -13.93
C PRO A 182 31.05 5.15 -15.14
N ASP A 183 31.95 6.12 -15.01
CA ASP A 183 32.34 7.06 -16.05
C ASP A 183 33.87 7.17 -16.22
N GLY A 184 34.31 7.74 -17.34
CA GLY A 184 35.71 8.07 -17.64
C GLY A 184 36.33 7.26 -18.78
N PRO A 185 37.64 7.45 -19.06
CA PRO A 185 38.30 6.93 -20.26
C PRO A 185 38.30 5.40 -20.41
N GLU A 186 38.08 4.67 -19.30
CA GLU A 186 37.98 3.21 -19.34
C GLU A 186 36.61 2.72 -19.84
N GLN A 187 35.60 3.60 -19.84
CA GLN A 187 34.23 3.32 -20.28
C GLN A 187 33.91 3.87 -21.68
N ASP A 188 34.86 4.59 -22.29
CA ASP A 188 34.85 5.03 -23.69
C ASP A 188 34.70 3.81 -24.62
N GLY A 189 33.52 3.68 -25.22
CA GLY A 189 33.12 2.59 -26.09
C GLY A 189 33.15 1.19 -25.47
N ASN A 190 33.08 1.09 -24.14
CA ASN A 190 32.97 -0.19 -23.42
C ASN A 190 31.61 -0.31 -22.72
N ALA A 191 31.22 -1.55 -22.40
CA ALA A 191 30.01 -1.84 -21.64
C ALA A 191 30.21 -1.60 -20.14
N ALA A 192 29.23 -0.96 -19.51
CA ALA A 192 29.11 -0.82 -18.06
C ALA A 192 27.80 -1.46 -17.57
N VAL A 193 27.90 -2.47 -16.70
CA VAL A 193 26.73 -3.04 -16.00
C VAL A 193 26.55 -2.31 -14.68
N VAL A 194 25.42 -1.62 -14.53
CA VAL A 194 25.07 -0.85 -13.33
C VAL A 194 24.03 -1.62 -12.52
N GLY A 195 24.42 -2.08 -11.32
CA GLY A 195 23.52 -2.75 -10.39
C GLY A 195 22.48 -1.80 -9.80
N LEU A 196 21.20 -2.03 -10.13
CA LEU A 196 20.06 -1.24 -9.68
C LEU A 196 19.46 -1.79 -8.39
N PHE A 197 19.16 -3.11 -8.31
CA PHE A 197 18.54 -3.80 -7.16
C PHE A 197 17.50 -2.95 -6.43
N THR A 198 16.41 -2.61 -7.12
CA THR A 198 15.34 -1.74 -6.63
C THR A 198 13.98 -2.34 -6.93
N GLU A 199 13.13 -2.49 -5.92
CA GLU A 199 11.80 -3.07 -6.03
C GLU A 199 10.74 -2.01 -6.32
N GLY A 200 9.62 -2.41 -6.93
CA GLY A 200 8.45 -1.55 -7.08
C GLY A 200 8.63 -0.34 -8.01
N VAL A 201 9.51 -0.43 -9.02
CA VAL A 201 9.79 0.68 -9.93
C VAL A 201 8.67 0.82 -10.96
N LYS A 202 8.07 2.01 -11.02
CA LYS A 202 7.07 2.42 -12.03
C LYS A 202 7.68 3.20 -13.19
N GLU A 203 8.71 4.00 -12.90
CA GLU A 203 9.44 4.79 -13.89
C GLU A 203 10.94 4.77 -13.59
N MET A 204 11.76 4.58 -14.63
CA MET A 204 13.21 4.73 -14.56
C MET A 204 13.65 5.79 -15.56
N ILE A 205 14.46 6.75 -15.13
CA ILE A 205 15.01 7.80 -15.98
C ILE A 205 16.53 7.70 -16.00
N VAL A 206 17.08 7.47 -17.20
CA VAL A 206 18.51 7.44 -17.46
C VAL A 206 18.94 8.79 -18.01
N TYR A 207 19.69 9.54 -17.23
CA TYR A 207 20.24 10.84 -17.62
C TYR A 207 21.65 10.65 -18.16
N MET A 208 21.74 10.45 -19.46
CA MET A 208 23.00 10.24 -20.15
C MET A 208 23.84 11.53 -20.17
N GLY A 209 25.11 11.39 -19.80
CA GLY A 209 26.16 12.33 -20.15
C GLY A 209 26.68 11.95 -21.54
N GLY A 210 26.55 12.86 -22.51
CA GLY A 210 27.08 12.68 -23.88
C GLY A 210 26.49 11.50 -24.66
N SER A 211 27.36 10.73 -25.32
CA SER A 211 27.11 9.78 -26.43
C SER A 211 26.59 8.39 -26.03
N GLY A 212 26.20 8.19 -24.78
CA GLY A 212 25.84 6.86 -24.27
C GLY A 212 24.66 6.16 -24.97
N ALA A 213 24.63 4.83 -24.83
CA ALA A 213 23.57 3.96 -25.35
C ALA A 213 23.09 2.95 -24.29
N VAL A 214 21.85 2.49 -24.41
CA VAL A 214 21.29 1.40 -23.60
C VAL A 214 21.31 0.11 -24.40
N ARG A 215 21.88 -0.95 -23.85
CA ARG A 215 21.85 -2.29 -24.48
C ARG A 215 20.73 -3.16 -23.92
N LYS A 216 20.63 -3.21 -22.60
CA LYS A 216 19.80 -4.21 -21.91
C LYS A 216 19.41 -3.73 -20.52
N ILE A 217 18.19 -4.06 -20.10
CA ILE A 217 17.72 -3.89 -18.72
C ILE A 217 17.24 -5.25 -18.22
N ARG A 218 17.71 -5.67 -17.04
CA ARG A 218 17.20 -6.87 -16.37
C ARG A 218 16.24 -6.48 -15.27
N ALA A 219 15.08 -7.11 -15.29
CA ALA A 219 14.02 -6.88 -14.33
C ALA A 219 13.35 -8.20 -13.96
N CYS A 220 12.72 -8.22 -12.81
CA CYS A 220 11.93 -9.35 -12.37
C CYS A 220 10.51 -8.87 -12.15
N LYS A 221 9.55 -9.73 -12.49
CA LYS A 221 8.16 -9.49 -12.10
C LYS A 221 8.15 -9.42 -10.58
N PRO A 222 7.61 -8.35 -9.96
CA PRO A 222 7.47 -8.31 -8.52
C PRO A 222 6.68 -9.54 -8.07
N GLU A 223 7.06 -10.13 -6.94
CA GLU A 223 6.19 -11.13 -6.30
C GLU A 223 4.83 -10.49 -6.03
N GLU A 224 3.77 -11.25 -6.24
CA GLU A 224 2.43 -10.76 -5.92
C GLU A 224 2.39 -10.43 -4.44
N PRO A 225 1.95 -9.22 -4.07
CA PRO A 225 1.90 -8.84 -2.68
C PRO A 225 0.98 -9.82 -1.94
N PHE A 226 1.40 -10.26 -0.75
CA PHE A 226 0.60 -11.14 0.12
C PHE A 226 -0.83 -10.58 0.31
N CYS A 227 -0.98 -9.26 0.28
CA CYS A 227 -2.27 -8.59 0.22
C CYS A 227 -2.56 -8.00 -1.17
N PRO A 228 -3.78 -8.18 -1.72
CA PRO A 228 -4.16 -7.60 -3.01
C PRO A 228 -4.30 -6.06 -3.01
N GLY A 229 -4.10 -5.42 -1.86
CA GLY A 229 -4.14 -3.97 -1.63
C GLY A 229 -3.47 -3.63 -0.29
N PRO A 230 -3.39 -2.33 0.10
CA PRO A 230 -2.68 -1.93 1.30
C PRO A 230 -3.32 -2.57 2.55
N PRO A 231 -2.51 -3.18 3.45
CA PRO A 231 -3.03 -3.87 4.62
C PRO A 231 -3.81 -2.92 5.53
N GLY A 232 -4.70 -3.52 6.32
CA GLY A 232 -5.41 -2.85 7.40
C GLY A 232 -4.61 -3.01 8.66
N GLU A 233 -4.76 -2.05 9.54
CA GLU A 233 -4.10 -2.08 10.83
C GLU A 233 -5.16 -2.26 11.91
N LEU A 234 -4.85 -3.10 12.89
CA LEU A 234 -5.49 -3.04 14.19
C LEU A 234 -4.51 -2.29 15.10
N THR A 235 -4.83 -1.03 15.39
CA THR A 235 -4.08 -0.22 16.35
C THR A 235 -4.94 0.09 17.57
N PHE A 236 -4.30 0.59 18.62
CA PHE A 236 -4.97 0.99 19.85
C PHE A 236 -5.08 2.52 19.97
N ASN A 237 -4.83 3.24 18.89
CA ASN A 237 -4.80 4.71 18.87
C ASN A 237 -6.15 5.36 19.21
N SER A 238 -7.25 4.62 19.07
CA SER A 238 -8.61 5.04 19.40
C SER A 238 -8.93 4.97 20.90
N PHE A 239 -8.01 4.44 21.71
CA PHE A 239 -8.11 4.38 23.16
C PHE A 239 -7.27 5.49 23.82
N SER A 240 -7.65 5.85 25.03
CA SER A 240 -6.92 6.80 25.88
C SER A 240 -5.95 6.09 26.82
N HIS A 241 -4.96 6.83 27.32
CA HIS A 241 -4.06 6.33 28.36
C HIS A 241 -4.86 5.79 29.57
N GLY A 242 -4.53 4.57 29.98
CA GLY A 242 -5.16 3.91 31.13
C GLY A 242 -6.52 3.27 30.83
N ASP A 243 -7.01 3.33 29.59
CA ASP A 243 -8.18 2.58 29.18
C ASP A 243 -7.91 1.08 29.34
N GLU A 244 -8.95 0.35 29.76
CA GLU A 244 -8.93 -1.09 29.88
C GLU A 244 -9.47 -1.73 28.61
N ILE A 245 -8.78 -2.75 28.11
CA ILE A 245 -9.24 -3.56 26.99
C ILE A 245 -10.03 -4.74 27.55
N GLU A 246 -11.36 -4.56 27.61
CA GLU A 246 -12.30 -5.65 27.82
C GLU A 246 -12.36 -6.56 26.58
N PRO A 247 -12.79 -7.84 26.72
CA PRO A 247 -12.73 -8.83 25.65
C PRO A 247 -13.27 -8.34 24.30
N ASP A 248 -14.42 -7.68 24.26
CA ASP A 248 -15.06 -7.25 23.00
C ASP A 248 -15.00 -5.72 22.80
N SER A 249 -13.96 -5.07 23.35
CA SER A 249 -13.75 -3.61 23.21
C SER A 249 -13.59 -3.14 21.75
N ILE A 250 -13.20 -4.06 20.86
CA ILE A 250 -13.06 -3.84 19.42
C ILE A 250 -14.02 -4.79 18.72
N LYS A 251 -14.93 -4.24 17.90
CA LYS A 251 -15.96 -5.06 17.27
C LYS A 251 -15.30 -6.09 16.33
N GLY A 252 -15.65 -7.37 16.51
CA GLY A 252 -15.18 -8.47 15.66
C GLY A 252 -13.89 -9.13 16.10
N VAL A 253 -13.26 -8.64 17.17
CA VAL A 253 -12.07 -9.24 17.76
C VAL A 253 -12.28 -9.37 19.26
N THR A 254 -12.24 -10.60 19.76
CA THR A 254 -12.23 -10.86 21.19
C THR A 254 -10.77 -10.95 21.66
N ILE A 255 -10.35 -10.04 22.54
CA ILE A 255 -8.99 -9.96 23.07
C ILE A 255 -8.99 -10.42 24.51
N VAL A 256 -8.37 -11.56 24.79
CA VAL A 256 -8.23 -12.09 26.15
C VAL A 256 -6.77 -12.30 26.43
N ALA A 257 -6.35 -12.00 27.64
CA ALA A 257 -5.03 -12.35 28.07
C ALA A 257 -5.07 -13.19 29.35
N THR A 258 -4.11 -14.11 29.43
CA THR A 258 -4.03 -15.09 30.50
C THR A 258 -2.59 -15.22 30.93
N ARG A 259 -2.39 -15.34 32.24
CA ARG A 259 -1.09 -15.61 32.81
C ARG A 259 -0.64 -17.02 32.42
N ARG A 260 0.60 -17.18 31.97
CA ARG A 260 1.16 -18.49 31.60
C ARG A 260 1.62 -19.29 32.81
N ALA A 261 2.09 -18.59 33.85
CA ALA A 261 2.54 -19.20 35.08
C ALA A 261 1.39 -19.49 36.05
N THR A 262 1.37 -20.67 36.68
CA THR A 262 0.52 -20.93 37.85
C THR A 262 1.10 -20.29 39.12
N ALA A 263 2.43 -20.18 39.21
CA ALA A 263 3.17 -19.46 40.25
C ALA A 263 4.42 -18.76 39.66
N PRO A 264 4.86 -17.61 40.21
CA PRO A 264 6.02 -16.89 39.67
C PRO A 264 7.30 -17.71 39.85
N GLN A 265 8.24 -17.64 38.91
CA GLN A 265 9.54 -18.29 39.06
C GLN A 265 10.33 -17.72 40.27
N PRO A 266 11.03 -18.56 41.05
CA PRO A 266 11.85 -18.11 42.16
C PRO A 266 12.91 -17.09 41.72
N GLY A 267 12.92 -15.90 42.31
CA GLY A 267 13.83 -14.81 41.94
C GLY A 267 13.17 -13.66 41.17
N HIS A 268 11.95 -13.85 40.66
CA HIS A 268 11.19 -12.81 39.95
C HIS A 268 10.03 -12.30 40.82
N PRO A 269 10.08 -11.03 41.28
CA PRO A 269 9.05 -10.48 42.15
C PRO A 269 7.94 -9.81 41.35
N LYS A 270 6.79 -10.49 41.21
CA LYS A 270 5.40 -9.98 41.39
C LYS A 270 4.42 -10.88 40.65
N ASN A 271 3.31 -11.20 41.32
CA ASN A 271 2.15 -11.80 40.68
C ASN A 271 1.46 -10.68 39.90
N CYS A 272 1.43 -10.74 38.56
CA CYS A 272 0.68 -9.77 37.80
C CYS A 272 -0.81 -10.06 37.91
N SER A 273 -1.58 -9.07 38.32
CA SER A 273 -3.03 -9.20 38.49
C SER A 273 -3.81 -8.07 37.83
N GLY A 274 -3.14 -7.17 37.11
CA GLY A 274 -3.80 -6.10 36.38
C GLY A 274 -4.44 -6.61 35.09
N PRO A 275 -5.40 -5.86 34.53
CA PRO A 275 -6.02 -6.16 33.25
C PRO A 275 -5.11 -5.71 32.08
N LEU A 276 -5.55 -5.97 30.83
CA LEU A 276 -4.98 -5.32 29.66
C LEU A 276 -5.28 -3.82 29.72
N LEU A 277 -4.23 -2.99 29.70
CA LEU A 277 -4.33 -1.54 29.70
C LEU A 277 -3.64 -0.92 28.50
N ILE A 278 -4.06 0.30 28.17
CA ILE A 278 -3.43 1.13 27.15
C ILE A 278 -2.41 2.08 27.77
N LEU A 279 -1.17 1.99 27.31
CA LEU A 279 -0.15 3.02 27.51
C LEU A 279 -0.12 3.90 26.26
N ASP A 280 -0.70 5.09 26.36
CA ASP A 280 -0.56 6.13 25.35
C ASP A 280 0.46 7.16 25.82
N THR A 281 1.58 7.30 25.09
CA THR A 281 2.67 8.22 25.41
C THR A 281 2.48 9.60 24.78
N ARG A 282 1.40 9.79 24.00
CA ARG A 282 1.01 11.08 23.41
C ARG A 282 0.32 11.95 24.44
N HIS A 283 -0.44 11.31 25.34
CA HIS A 283 -1.18 11.97 26.38
C HIS A 283 -0.24 12.75 27.33
N PRO A 284 -0.47 14.05 27.58
CA PRO A 284 0.48 14.91 28.31
C PRO A 284 0.78 14.45 29.74
N ASP A 285 -0.18 13.78 30.39
CA ASP A 285 -0.04 13.23 31.74
C ASP A 285 0.39 11.75 31.78
N PHE A 286 0.87 11.17 30.67
CA PHE A 286 1.28 9.77 30.68
C PHE A 286 2.38 9.52 31.72
N ARG A 287 2.27 8.43 32.45
CA ARG A 287 3.34 7.96 33.34
C ARG A 287 3.50 6.47 33.16
N SER A 288 4.70 6.06 32.76
CA SER A 288 5.17 4.68 32.96
C SER A 288 6.31 4.71 33.99
N PHE A 289 6.39 3.69 34.84
CA PHE A 289 7.59 3.47 35.64
C PHE A 289 8.59 2.55 34.97
N ASP A 290 8.12 1.82 33.97
CA ASP A 290 9.00 1.09 33.09
C ASP A 290 9.94 2.05 32.36
N LYS A 291 11.21 1.69 32.26
CA LYS A 291 12.21 2.53 31.60
C LYS A 291 12.13 2.34 30.09
N ASP A 292 11.71 1.18 29.65
CA ASP A 292 11.92 0.68 28.30
C ASP A 292 10.67 0.97 27.47
N LEU A 293 9.48 0.94 28.11
CA LEU A 293 8.25 1.50 27.53
C LEU A 293 8.30 3.02 27.31
N LYS A 294 9.15 3.77 28.02
CA LYS A 294 9.28 5.24 27.82
C LYS A 294 10.00 5.61 26.53
N ASN A 295 10.80 4.69 25.98
CA ASN A 295 11.50 4.91 24.72
C ASN A 295 10.51 4.99 23.55
N CYS A 296 9.30 4.45 23.73
CA CYS A 296 8.21 4.60 22.79
C CYS A 296 7.71 6.05 22.80
N THR A 297 8.23 6.86 21.89
CA THR A 297 7.77 8.25 21.73
C THR A 297 6.61 8.31 20.74
N ASN A 298 5.56 9.04 21.10
CA ASN A 298 4.40 9.28 20.23
C ASN A 298 3.69 7.99 19.75
N CYS A 299 3.46 7.04 20.67
CA CYS A 299 2.89 5.74 20.35
C CYS A 299 1.77 5.33 21.31
N THR A 300 1.09 4.25 20.96
CA THR A 300 0.07 3.62 21.81
C THR A 300 0.31 2.13 21.86
N LEU A 301 0.41 1.60 23.08
CA LEU A 301 0.77 0.22 23.37
C LEU A 301 -0.34 -0.45 24.18
N MET A 302 -0.74 -1.65 23.79
CA MET A 302 -1.57 -2.53 24.60
C MET A 302 -0.69 -3.51 25.37
N LEU A 303 -0.81 -3.54 26.69
CA LEU A 303 0.03 -4.37 27.54
C LEU A 303 -0.75 -4.95 28.72
N TRP A 304 -0.27 -6.08 29.25
CA TRP A 304 -0.84 -6.64 30.47
C TRP A 304 -0.32 -5.88 31.68
N SER A 305 -1.22 -5.20 32.38
CA SER A 305 -0.80 -4.33 33.48
C SER A 305 -0.32 -5.15 34.68
N LYS A 306 0.77 -4.67 35.30
CA LYS A 306 1.30 -5.20 36.54
C LYS A 306 0.27 -5.24 37.67
N ASP A 307 -0.39 -4.11 37.91
CA ASP A 307 -1.22 -3.84 39.09
C ASP A 307 -2.57 -3.16 38.78
N GLY A 308 -2.84 -2.88 37.50
CA GLY A 308 -4.06 -2.20 37.05
C GLY A 308 -4.08 -0.69 37.28
N ASN A 309 -2.92 -0.07 37.55
CA ASN A 309 -2.85 1.37 37.76
C ASN A 309 -3.00 2.17 36.45
N ARG A 310 -4.23 2.60 36.18
CA ARG A 310 -4.59 3.39 34.98
C ARG A 310 -3.85 4.72 34.83
N LYS A 311 -3.26 5.28 35.89
CA LYS A 311 -2.48 6.53 35.83
C LYS A 311 -0.98 6.30 35.63
N LYS A 312 -0.52 5.10 35.95
CA LYS A 312 0.89 4.70 35.96
C LYS A 312 1.02 3.35 35.29
N VAL A 313 0.57 3.30 34.03
CA VAL A 313 0.48 2.06 33.27
C VAL A 313 1.89 1.48 33.15
N ASN A 314 2.02 0.26 33.62
CA ASN A 314 3.27 -0.48 33.67
C ASN A 314 2.96 -1.94 33.33
N ASP A 315 3.84 -2.57 32.59
CA ASP A 315 3.67 -3.93 32.15
C ASP A 315 4.16 -4.97 33.15
N CYS A 316 3.92 -6.21 32.75
CA CYS A 316 4.09 -7.37 33.57
C CYS A 316 5.41 -8.07 33.25
N GLY A 317 6.47 -7.73 33.98
CA GLY A 317 7.72 -8.50 34.00
C GLY A 317 7.63 -9.80 34.82
N GLU A 318 6.56 -10.58 34.66
CA GLU A 318 6.44 -11.92 35.26
C GLU A 318 6.97 -13.01 34.32
N HIS A 319 7.46 -14.13 34.86
CA HIS A 319 7.97 -15.26 34.07
C HIS A 319 7.35 -16.61 34.46
N PRO A 320 6.95 -17.45 33.47
CA PRO A 320 6.71 -17.06 32.06
C PRO A 320 5.56 -16.04 31.99
N GLY A 321 5.72 -14.97 31.19
CA GLY A 321 4.82 -13.82 31.15
C GLY A 321 3.36 -14.09 30.77
N VAL A 322 2.84 -13.30 29.83
CA VAL A 322 1.41 -13.35 29.46
C VAL A 322 1.21 -14.01 28.09
N ALA A 323 0.11 -14.74 27.95
CA ALA A 323 -0.43 -15.16 26.65
C ALA A 323 -1.60 -14.25 26.30
N ILE A 324 -1.48 -13.49 25.21
CA ILE A 324 -2.51 -12.58 24.71
C ILE A 324 -3.13 -13.23 23.46
N SER A 325 -4.39 -13.66 23.58
CA SER A 325 -5.17 -14.26 22.52
C SER A 325 -6.05 -13.21 21.83
N PHE A 326 -5.97 -13.18 20.51
CA PHE A 326 -6.83 -12.43 19.60
C PHE A 326 -7.69 -13.43 18.84
N LYS A 327 -8.97 -13.51 19.19
CA LYS A 327 -9.93 -14.36 18.50
C LYS A 327 -10.73 -13.53 17.52
N PHE A 328 -10.55 -13.80 16.24
CA PHE A 328 -11.23 -13.09 15.18
C PHE A 328 -12.60 -13.72 14.93
N LYS A 329 -13.65 -12.91 14.86
CA LYS A 329 -14.98 -13.41 14.50
C LYS A 329 -14.97 -14.08 13.11
N LYS A 330 -14.13 -13.56 12.21
CA LYS A 330 -13.92 -14.04 10.84
C LYS A 330 -12.45 -14.35 10.59
N LEU A 331 -12.18 -15.31 9.71
CA LEU A 331 -10.81 -15.68 9.37
C LEU A 331 -10.07 -14.46 8.81
N GLN A 332 -8.81 -14.29 9.22
CA GLN A 332 -7.95 -13.20 8.79
C GLN A 332 -6.74 -13.74 8.03
N SER A 333 -6.24 -12.94 7.09
CA SER A 333 -4.91 -13.12 6.52
C SER A 333 -3.95 -12.13 7.16
N LEU A 334 -3.10 -12.60 8.07
CA LEU A 334 -2.22 -11.76 8.89
C LEU A 334 -0.88 -11.54 8.19
N VAL A 335 -0.45 -10.28 8.11
CA VAL A 335 0.80 -9.86 7.47
C VAL A 335 1.93 -9.87 8.47
N ASP A 336 1.77 -9.11 9.56
CA ASP A 336 2.76 -8.96 10.62
C ASP A 336 2.13 -8.44 11.91
N ILE A 337 2.91 -8.50 12.98
CA ILE A 337 2.61 -7.89 14.26
C ILE A 337 3.83 -7.10 14.73
N GLU A 338 3.60 -5.89 15.21
CA GLU A 338 4.61 -5.06 15.85
C GLU A 338 4.48 -5.19 17.36
N LEU A 339 5.49 -5.81 17.96
CA LEU A 339 5.66 -5.97 19.39
C LEU A 339 6.65 -4.93 19.91
N TRP A 340 6.61 -4.66 21.21
CA TRP A 340 7.49 -3.71 21.86
C TRP A 340 8.12 -4.35 23.09
N ASP A 341 9.39 -4.03 23.32
CA ASP A 341 10.17 -4.47 24.49
C ASP A 341 10.32 -6.00 24.57
N MET A 342 11.05 -6.56 23.59
CA MET A 342 11.22 -8.00 23.42
C MET A 342 12.56 -8.48 23.98
N GLU A 343 12.83 -8.24 25.26
CA GLU A 343 14.08 -8.68 25.91
C GLU A 343 14.19 -10.21 25.98
N GLU A 344 13.05 -10.90 26.04
CA GLU A 344 12.96 -12.33 26.30
C GLU A 344 12.25 -13.12 25.20
N PRO A 345 12.55 -14.44 25.09
CA PRO A 345 11.99 -15.29 24.07
C PRO A 345 10.46 -15.26 24.05
N SER A 346 9.94 -14.73 22.95
CA SER A 346 8.51 -14.59 22.71
C SER A 346 8.17 -15.17 21.35
N TYR A 347 6.95 -15.64 21.19
CA TYR A 347 6.53 -16.27 19.94
C TYR A 347 5.03 -16.08 19.71
N VAL A 348 4.64 -16.19 18.45
CA VAL A 348 3.28 -16.03 17.98
C VAL A 348 2.81 -17.33 17.38
N GLU A 349 1.70 -17.85 17.88
CA GLU A 349 1.01 -19.00 17.29
C GLU A 349 -0.27 -18.55 16.61
N MET A 350 -0.53 -19.08 15.42
CA MET A 350 -1.73 -18.80 14.63
C MET A 350 -2.49 -20.10 14.38
N TYR A 351 -3.78 -20.06 14.65
CA TYR A 351 -4.68 -21.20 14.60
C TYR A 351 -5.80 -20.97 13.59
N GLY A 352 -6.17 -22.02 12.87
CA GLY A 352 -7.29 -22.05 11.92
C GLY A 352 -8.65 -22.28 12.60
N PRO A 353 -9.73 -22.46 11.82
CA PRO A 353 -11.09 -22.61 12.35
C PRO A 353 -11.32 -23.85 13.22
N ASP A 354 -10.54 -24.91 13.02
CA ASP A 354 -10.66 -26.18 13.74
C ASP A 354 -9.57 -26.33 14.83
N ASP A 355 -9.09 -25.22 15.39
CA ASP A 355 -7.99 -25.14 16.35
C ASP A 355 -6.67 -25.77 15.83
N THR A 356 -6.51 -25.87 14.51
CA THR A 356 -5.29 -26.38 13.87
C THR A 356 -4.20 -25.32 13.86
N LEU A 357 -3.02 -25.62 14.40
CA LEU A 357 -1.87 -24.73 14.33
C LEU A 357 -1.45 -24.56 12.85
N LEU A 358 -1.56 -23.33 12.34
CA LEU A 358 -1.18 -22.96 10.99
C LEU A 358 0.31 -22.60 10.90
N LYS A 359 0.78 -21.79 11.85
CA LYS A 359 2.16 -21.31 11.89
C LYS A 359 2.54 -20.90 13.31
N ASN A 360 3.81 -21.12 13.67
CA ASN A 360 4.45 -20.64 14.89
C ASN A 360 5.71 -19.87 14.50
N VAL A 361 5.84 -18.62 14.96
CA VAL A 361 6.95 -17.73 14.63
C VAL A 361 7.54 -17.15 15.90
N SER A 362 8.85 -17.31 16.10
CA SER A 362 9.57 -16.63 17.17
C SER A 362 9.73 -15.15 16.83
N ALA A 363 9.48 -14.29 17.81
CA ALA A 363 9.79 -12.87 17.70
C ALA A 363 11.31 -12.67 17.81
N PRO A 364 11.88 -11.65 17.15
CA PRO A 364 13.23 -11.19 17.45
C PRO A 364 13.35 -10.85 18.94
N ASP A 365 14.40 -11.33 19.59
CA ASP A 365 14.67 -11.13 21.02
C ASP A 365 16.11 -10.71 21.31
N GLY A 366 16.36 -10.24 22.53
CA GLY A 366 17.69 -9.90 23.05
C GLY A 366 17.91 -8.41 23.32
N PRO A 367 19.13 -8.02 23.73
CA PRO A 367 19.41 -6.66 24.24
C PRO A 367 19.17 -5.53 23.24
N GLU A 368 19.14 -5.83 21.94
CA GLU A 368 18.83 -4.85 20.89
C GLU A 368 17.34 -4.52 20.82
N GLN A 369 16.47 -5.39 21.35
CA GLN A 369 15.02 -5.25 21.36
C GLN A 369 14.47 -4.71 22.70
N ASP A 370 15.33 -4.56 23.71
CA ASP A 370 15.03 -3.87 24.97
C ASP A 370 14.58 -2.43 24.69
N GLY A 371 13.31 -2.13 25.00
CA GLY A 371 12.70 -0.83 24.78
C GLY A 371 12.57 -0.40 23.31
N ASN A 372 12.68 -1.33 22.35
CA ASN A 372 12.59 -1.08 20.91
C ASN A 372 11.43 -1.89 20.26
N PRO A 373 10.95 -1.48 19.07
CA PRO A 373 9.94 -2.25 18.33
C PRO A 373 10.56 -3.45 17.63
N ALA A 374 9.86 -4.59 17.69
CA ALA A 374 10.15 -5.79 16.92
C ALA A 374 8.97 -6.09 15.98
N VAL A 375 9.22 -6.15 14.68
CA VAL A 375 8.21 -6.58 13.69
C VAL A 375 8.39 -8.07 13.43
N VAL A 376 7.32 -8.83 13.64
CA VAL A 376 7.27 -10.27 13.38
C VAL A 376 6.44 -10.51 12.13
N GLU A 377 7.07 -10.99 11.06
CA GLU A 377 6.36 -11.36 9.82
C GLU A 377 5.54 -12.63 10.01
N LEU A 378 4.23 -12.51 9.80
CA LEU A 378 3.27 -13.59 9.99
C LEU A 378 2.93 -14.27 8.66
N LEU A 379 2.58 -13.50 7.62
CA LEU A 379 2.24 -13.97 6.27
C LEU A 379 1.45 -15.28 6.27
N THR A 380 0.31 -15.30 6.96
CA THR A 380 -0.52 -16.51 7.16
C THR A 380 -1.99 -16.23 6.88
N GLU A 381 -2.60 -17.05 6.03
CA GLU A 381 -4.03 -16.96 5.69
C GLU A 381 -4.89 -17.87 6.59
N GLY A 382 -6.19 -17.57 6.66
CA GLY A 382 -7.16 -18.45 7.32
C GLY A 382 -7.06 -18.48 8.85
N VAL A 383 -6.50 -17.43 9.47
CA VAL A 383 -6.28 -17.35 10.92
C VAL A 383 -7.59 -17.01 11.64
N LYS A 384 -8.03 -17.91 12.53
CA LYS A 384 -9.18 -17.73 13.41
C LYS A 384 -8.78 -17.16 14.77
N GLU A 385 -7.63 -17.61 15.28
CA GLU A 385 -7.08 -17.18 16.57
C GLU A 385 -5.57 -16.98 16.44
N MET A 386 -5.07 -15.88 16.99
CA MET A 386 -3.64 -15.61 17.12
C MET A 386 -3.32 -15.46 18.60
N ILE A 387 -2.31 -16.17 19.09
CA ILE A 387 -1.85 -16.09 20.48
C ILE A 387 -0.41 -15.60 20.51
N VAL A 388 -0.19 -14.47 21.18
CA VAL A 388 1.13 -13.90 21.43
C VAL A 388 1.59 -14.33 22.81
N TYR A 389 2.64 -15.13 22.87
CA TYR A 389 3.27 -15.59 24.09
C TYR A 389 4.45 -14.69 24.42
N MET A 390 4.26 -13.77 25.37
CA MET A 390 5.31 -12.88 25.86
C MET A 390 6.26 -13.63 26.80
N GLY A 391 7.56 -13.40 26.64
CA GLY A 391 8.63 -13.93 27.49
C GLY A 391 8.64 -13.31 28.89
N GLY A 392 8.42 -11.99 28.96
CA GLY A 392 8.41 -11.19 30.20
C GLY A 392 7.59 -9.91 30.04
N SER A 393 8.21 -8.75 30.29
CA SER A 393 7.69 -7.44 29.89
C SER A 393 7.50 -7.38 28.37
N GLY A 394 6.61 -6.52 27.92
CA GLY A 394 6.29 -6.37 26.52
C GLY A 394 4.89 -5.84 26.24
N ALA A 395 4.72 -5.35 25.02
CA ALA A 395 3.45 -4.81 24.57
C ALA A 395 3.17 -5.13 23.09
N VAL A 396 1.89 -5.07 22.72
CA VAL A 396 1.46 -5.11 21.33
C VAL A 396 1.17 -3.69 20.88
N ARG A 397 1.79 -3.27 19.78
CA ARG A 397 1.58 -1.93 19.21
C ARG A 397 0.58 -1.95 18.06
N ARG A 398 0.73 -2.90 17.14
CA ARG A 398 -0.08 -3.00 15.92
C ARG A 398 -0.10 -4.43 15.40
N ILE A 399 -1.23 -4.81 14.81
CA ILE A 399 -1.33 -6.02 13.97
C ILE A 399 -1.74 -5.57 12.56
N ARG A 400 -1.03 -6.03 11.53
CA ARG A 400 -1.42 -5.82 10.14
C ARG A 400 -2.04 -7.08 9.58
N ALA A 401 -3.20 -6.92 8.97
CA ALA A 401 -3.86 -7.97 8.20
C ALA A 401 -4.03 -7.48 6.77
N CYS A 402 -3.93 -8.38 5.79
CA CYS A 402 -4.53 -8.13 4.49
C CYS A 402 -5.99 -7.88 4.81
N LYS A 403 -6.40 -6.61 4.67
CA LYS A 403 -7.72 -6.14 5.12
C LYS A 403 -8.71 -7.25 4.85
N ALA A 404 -9.40 -7.69 5.90
CA ALA A 404 -10.59 -8.50 5.72
C ALA A 404 -11.36 -7.88 4.55
N PRO A 405 -11.88 -8.67 3.61
CA PRO A 405 -12.75 -8.14 2.57
C PRO A 405 -14.10 -7.65 3.13
N GLY A 406 -14.11 -7.14 4.36
CA GLY A 406 -14.98 -6.09 4.81
C GLY A 406 -14.61 -4.72 4.29
N SER A 407 -14.60 -4.64 2.96
CA SER A 407 -14.86 -3.40 2.28
C SER A 407 -16.29 -3.42 1.79
N VAL A 408 -17.04 -2.36 2.06
CA VAL A 408 -18.47 -2.36 1.79
C VAL A 408 -18.73 -2.14 0.32
N VAL A 409 -18.79 -3.18 -0.51
CA VAL A 409 -19.29 -3.00 -1.87
C VAL A 409 -20.74 -2.51 -1.80
N GLY A 410 -21.05 -1.45 -2.53
CA GLY A 410 -22.38 -0.86 -2.61
C GLY A 410 -23.20 -1.56 -3.68
N ASP A 411 -24.49 -1.65 -3.37
CA ASP A 411 -25.54 -2.51 -3.89
C ASP A 411 -25.48 -3.15 -5.29
N PRO A 412 -26.11 -4.34 -5.42
CA PRO A 412 -26.94 -4.98 -4.38
C PRO A 412 -26.16 -5.75 -3.31
N HIS A 413 -24.85 -5.91 -3.46
CA HIS A 413 -24.04 -6.82 -2.67
C HIS A 413 -23.23 -6.08 -1.60
N ILE A 414 -23.77 -6.00 -0.37
CA ILE A 414 -23.15 -5.27 0.74
C ILE A 414 -22.31 -6.21 1.60
N TYR A 415 -21.09 -5.80 1.90
CA TYR A 415 -20.20 -6.47 2.86
C TYR A 415 -20.05 -5.59 4.11
N THR A 416 -20.19 -6.16 5.31
CA THR A 416 -19.86 -5.47 6.57
C THR A 416 -18.34 -5.34 6.72
N LEU A 417 -17.84 -4.53 7.66
CA LEU A 417 -16.40 -4.38 7.91
C LEU A 417 -15.66 -5.67 8.32
N ASP A 418 -16.36 -6.69 8.80
CA ASP A 418 -15.80 -8.01 9.07
C ASP A 418 -15.98 -9.02 7.92
N GLY A 419 -16.59 -8.61 6.80
CA GLY A 419 -16.76 -9.44 5.60
C GLY A 419 -18.07 -10.23 5.56
N ASP A 420 -19.05 -9.97 6.45
CA ASP A 420 -20.39 -10.54 6.29
C ASP A 420 -21.06 -9.94 5.06
N LYS A 421 -21.41 -10.80 4.10
CA LYS A 421 -22.12 -10.41 2.89
C LYS A 421 -23.62 -10.54 3.07
N PHE A 422 -24.36 -9.56 2.57
CA PHE A 422 -25.79 -9.66 2.36
C PHE A 422 -26.21 -8.92 1.09
N ASP A 423 -27.23 -9.45 0.43
CA ASP A 423 -27.83 -8.78 -0.71
C ASP A 423 -28.99 -7.89 -0.26
N PHE A 424 -29.03 -6.66 -0.74
CA PHE A 424 -30.03 -5.68 -0.37
C PHE A 424 -30.95 -5.35 -1.55
N TYR A 425 -32.22 -5.79 -1.46
CA TYR A 425 -33.24 -5.57 -2.49
C TYR A 425 -34.45 -4.82 -1.95
N GLN A 426 -34.22 -3.69 -1.27
CA GLN A 426 -35.29 -2.86 -0.70
C GLN A 426 -35.15 -1.40 -1.12
N ASN A 427 -36.25 -0.82 -1.55
CA ASN A 427 -36.27 0.62 -1.87
C ASN A 427 -36.31 1.45 -0.59
N GLY A 428 -35.53 2.52 -0.57
CA GLY A 428 -35.56 3.51 0.51
C GLY A 428 -34.18 4.06 0.84
N THR A 429 -34.15 4.96 1.82
CA THR A 429 -32.92 5.57 2.30
C THR A 429 -32.46 4.89 3.58
N PHE A 430 -31.19 4.49 3.62
CA PHE A 430 -30.60 3.73 4.72
C PHE A 430 -29.32 4.39 5.23
N SER A 431 -29.06 4.20 6.52
CA SER A 431 -27.80 4.60 7.17
C SER A 431 -26.74 3.55 6.85
N VAL A 432 -25.86 3.84 5.89
CA VAL A 432 -24.73 2.94 5.56
C VAL A 432 -23.80 2.87 6.76
N PHE A 433 -23.39 4.03 7.27
CA PHE A 433 -22.75 4.13 8.59
C PHE A 433 -23.12 5.41 9.33
N HIS A 434 -22.92 5.36 10.65
CA HIS A 434 -22.85 6.49 11.56
C HIS A 434 -21.61 6.29 12.42
N TYR A 435 -20.61 7.14 12.22
CA TYR A 435 -19.40 7.21 13.02
C TYR A 435 -19.59 8.29 14.09
N THR A 436 -19.60 7.91 15.36
CA THR A 436 -19.88 8.83 16.47
C THR A 436 -19.22 8.42 17.77
N GLY A 437 -19.02 9.39 18.67
CA GLY A 437 -18.53 9.16 20.03
C GLY A 437 -17.03 9.37 20.23
N GLN A 438 -16.24 9.43 19.14
CA GLN A 438 -14.82 9.72 19.24
C GLN A 438 -14.59 11.17 19.67
N LYS A 439 -13.83 11.34 20.77
CA LYS A 439 -13.48 12.64 21.34
C LYS A 439 -12.05 12.98 20.99
N LEU A 440 -11.82 14.19 20.51
CA LEU A 440 -10.51 14.67 20.14
C LEU A 440 -10.24 16.04 20.79
N PRO A 441 -8.97 16.34 21.13
CA PRO A 441 -8.61 17.65 21.61
C PRO A 441 -8.80 18.70 20.51
N HIS A 442 -9.51 19.78 20.82
CA HIS A 442 -9.74 20.91 19.92
C HIS A 442 -9.45 22.23 20.63
N PRO A 443 -8.88 23.26 19.97
CA PRO A 443 -8.46 24.51 20.62
C PRO A 443 -9.54 25.24 21.43
N THR A 444 -10.81 25.04 21.09
CA THR A 444 -11.96 25.66 21.74
C THR A 444 -12.82 24.69 22.55
N ASN A 445 -12.54 23.38 22.49
CA ASN A 445 -13.30 22.35 23.20
C ASN A 445 -12.43 21.08 23.36
N GLU A 446 -11.97 20.79 24.58
CA GLU A 446 -11.15 19.61 24.87
C GLU A 446 -11.87 18.28 24.59
N ASN A 447 -13.20 18.29 24.48
CA ASN A 447 -14.03 17.11 24.21
C ASN A 447 -14.83 17.28 22.90
N ALA A 448 -14.19 17.75 21.84
CA ALA A 448 -14.85 17.88 20.55
C ALA A 448 -15.16 16.50 19.96
N THR A 449 -16.43 16.25 19.65
CA THR A 449 -16.90 14.95 19.16
C THR A 449 -16.97 14.92 17.64
N VAL A 450 -16.43 13.86 17.06
CA VAL A 450 -16.60 13.52 15.63
C VAL A 450 -17.99 12.91 15.43
N ASP A 451 -18.69 13.33 14.39
CA ASP A 451 -20.00 12.79 13.97
C ASP A 451 -20.10 12.80 12.44
N TRP A 452 -19.90 11.64 11.81
CA TRP A 452 -20.06 11.45 10.37
C TRP A 452 -21.15 10.44 10.07
N GLN A 453 -21.94 10.73 9.03
CA GLN A 453 -23.04 9.87 8.62
C GLN A 453 -23.02 9.71 7.11
N LEU A 454 -23.09 8.46 6.64
CA LEU A 454 -23.28 8.14 5.25
C LEU A 454 -24.65 7.52 5.05
N TYR A 455 -25.40 8.10 4.13
CA TYR A 455 -26.70 7.60 3.70
C TYR A 455 -26.64 7.15 2.25
N SER A 456 -27.33 6.06 1.95
CA SER A 456 -27.57 5.60 0.59
C SER A 456 -29.06 5.47 0.34
N HIS A 457 -29.52 5.93 -0.81
CA HIS A 457 -30.86 5.65 -1.29
C HIS A 457 -30.81 4.54 -2.34
N TYR A 458 -31.39 3.40 -2.03
CA TYR A 458 -31.48 2.25 -2.92
C TYR A 458 -32.82 2.26 -3.65
N GLY A 459 -32.80 2.00 -4.95
CA GLY A 459 -34.01 2.02 -5.78
C GLY A 459 -33.74 1.80 -7.26
N GLY A 460 -34.75 2.06 -8.08
CA GLY A 460 -34.67 1.82 -9.53
C GLY A 460 -34.83 0.35 -9.93
N PRO A 461 -34.64 0.02 -11.22
CA PRO A 461 -34.88 -1.33 -11.77
C PRO A 461 -33.81 -2.36 -11.38
N PHE A 462 -32.65 -1.91 -10.91
CA PHE A 462 -31.51 -2.77 -10.58
C PHE A 462 -31.24 -2.87 -9.08
N TRP A 463 -32.03 -2.20 -8.23
CA TRP A 463 -31.83 -2.12 -6.78
C TRP A 463 -30.40 -1.71 -6.38
N THR A 464 -29.78 -0.85 -7.18
CA THR A 464 -28.48 -0.24 -6.89
C THR A 464 -28.66 1.04 -6.09
N ALA A 465 -27.58 1.54 -5.48
CA ALA A 465 -27.63 2.88 -4.89
C ALA A 465 -27.86 3.92 -5.99
N GLN A 466 -28.82 4.80 -5.80
CA GLN A 466 -29.18 5.87 -6.74
C GLN A 466 -28.75 7.25 -6.22
N GLY A 467 -28.52 7.36 -4.91
CA GLY A 467 -27.98 8.55 -4.28
C GLY A 467 -27.14 8.19 -3.07
N VAL A 468 -26.01 8.88 -2.90
CA VAL A 468 -25.13 8.78 -1.75
C VAL A 468 -25.01 10.17 -1.12
N LEU A 469 -25.15 10.25 0.21
CA LEU A 469 -25.06 11.49 0.98
C LEU A 469 -24.16 11.28 2.20
N LEU A 470 -23.00 11.94 2.19
CA LEU A 470 -22.08 12.00 3.32
C LEU A 470 -22.27 13.32 4.06
N VAL A 471 -22.45 13.27 5.38
CA VAL A 471 -22.73 14.42 6.23
C VAL A 471 -21.75 14.45 7.39
N ASP A 472 -21.25 15.65 7.70
CA ASP A 472 -20.48 15.94 8.91
C ASP A 472 -21.29 16.82 9.86
N ARG A 473 -21.56 16.28 11.05
CA ARG A 473 -22.27 16.95 12.15
C ARG A 473 -21.37 17.17 13.37
N SER A 474 -20.07 16.97 13.21
CA SER A 474 -19.11 17.09 14.30
C SER A 474 -19.24 18.44 15.00
N MET A 475 -19.09 18.45 16.33
CA MET A 475 -19.36 19.61 17.20
C MET A 475 -20.83 20.09 17.22
N GLY A 476 -21.80 19.24 16.87
CA GLY A 476 -23.24 19.44 17.16
C GLY A 476 -24.02 20.27 16.14
N SER A 477 -23.42 20.67 15.02
CA SER A 477 -24.12 21.32 13.91
C SER A 477 -23.69 20.74 12.57
N MET A 478 -24.55 20.78 11.55
CA MET A 478 -24.19 20.31 10.20
C MET A 478 -23.16 21.26 9.59
N ARG A 479 -21.90 20.81 9.55
CA ARG A 479 -20.76 21.59 9.07
C ARG A 479 -20.61 21.49 7.56
N GLN A 480 -20.72 20.28 7.03
CA GLN A 480 -20.51 20.00 5.61
C GLN A 480 -21.29 18.77 5.16
N ALA A 481 -21.52 18.70 3.85
CA ALA A 481 -22.11 17.54 3.22
C ALA A 481 -21.60 17.38 1.79
N LEU A 482 -21.49 16.13 1.35
CA LEU A 482 -21.22 15.72 -0.03
C LEU A 482 -22.36 14.83 -0.50
N GLU A 483 -22.79 15.01 -1.73
CA GLU A 483 -23.77 14.12 -2.35
C GLU A 483 -23.37 13.75 -3.78
N LEU A 484 -23.77 12.54 -4.18
CA LEU A 484 -23.59 11.97 -5.51
C LEU A 484 -24.91 11.32 -5.90
N THR A 485 -25.32 11.49 -7.17
CA THR A 485 -26.51 10.81 -7.70
C THR A 485 -26.22 10.14 -9.02
N SER A 486 -26.90 9.02 -9.32
CA SER A 486 -26.80 8.33 -10.62
C SER A 486 -27.32 9.17 -11.79
N LYS A 487 -28.05 10.27 -11.51
CA LYS A 487 -28.59 11.16 -12.54
C LYS A 487 -27.51 11.84 -13.39
N ASP A 488 -26.46 12.33 -12.75
CA ASP A 488 -25.41 13.12 -13.40
C ASP A 488 -23.99 12.69 -13.01
N CYS A 489 -23.85 11.73 -12.08
CA CYS A 489 -22.57 11.20 -11.63
C CYS A 489 -21.53 12.26 -11.27
N GLN A 490 -22.00 13.37 -10.71
CA GLN A 490 -21.18 14.48 -10.27
C GLN A 490 -21.28 14.62 -8.76
N TRP A 491 -20.14 14.69 -8.08
CA TRP A 491 -20.10 15.06 -6.67
C TRP A 491 -20.49 16.53 -6.49
N TYR A 492 -21.44 16.78 -5.61
CA TYR A 492 -21.80 18.11 -5.15
C TYR A 492 -21.42 18.28 -3.68
N LYS A 493 -20.96 19.48 -3.35
CA LYS A 493 -20.61 19.90 -2.01
C LYS A 493 -21.56 20.96 -1.51
N ARG A 494 -21.82 20.92 -0.21
CA ARG A 494 -22.61 21.95 0.47
C ARG A 494 -21.71 22.99 1.12
N THR A 495 -21.99 24.26 0.87
CA THR A 495 -21.40 25.39 1.59
C THR A 495 -22.52 26.30 2.08
N GLY A 496 -22.77 26.29 3.39
CA GLY A 496 -23.95 26.91 3.99
C GLY A 496 -25.26 26.24 3.54
N LYS A 497 -26.10 26.95 2.78
CA LYS A 497 -27.35 26.44 2.21
C LYS A 497 -27.26 26.11 0.72
N SER A 498 -26.12 26.43 0.09
CA SER A 498 -25.94 26.30 -1.37
C SER A 498 -25.12 25.05 -1.71
N TRP A 499 -25.37 24.50 -2.89
CA TRP A 499 -24.68 23.32 -3.43
C TRP A 499 -23.86 23.71 -4.65
N PHE A 500 -22.65 23.16 -4.75
CA PHE A 500 -21.72 23.44 -5.83
C PHE A 500 -21.09 22.14 -6.33
N PRO A 501 -20.84 21.98 -7.64
CA PRO A 501 -20.10 20.83 -8.14
C PRO A 501 -18.66 20.85 -7.60
N VAL A 502 -18.15 19.67 -7.24
CA VAL A 502 -16.76 19.45 -6.86
C VAL A 502 -15.90 19.44 -8.13
N LYS A 503 -14.91 20.35 -8.20
CA LYS A 503 -13.94 20.40 -9.32
C LYS A 503 -12.73 19.49 -8.99
N ARG A 504 -12.02 18.99 -10.02
CA ARG A 504 -10.87 18.06 -9.85
C ARG A 504 -9.84 18.60 -8.84
N ARG A 505 -9.37 17.72 -7.92
CA ARG A 505 -8.39 17.97 -6.85
C ARG A 505 -8.69 19.18 -5.95
N SER A 506 -9.89 19.25 -5.39
CA SER A 506 -10.16 20.20 -4.30
C SER A 506 -10.03 19.50 -2.95
N LEU A 507 -9.13 20.00 -2.08
CA LEU A 507 -9.27 19.82 -0.63
C LEU A 507 -10.61 20.41 -0.24
N LEU A 508 -11.51 19.57 0.24
CA LEU A 508 -12.85 19.95 0.66
C LEU A 508 -12.83 20.24 2.16
N THR A 509 -12.06 21.26 2.57
CA THR A 509 -12.13 21.82 3.92
C THR A 509 -13.27 22.84 3.95
N PHE A 510 -14.43 22.43 4.46
CA PHE A 510 -15.55 23.33 4.72
C PHE A 510 -15.58 23.75 6.17
N THR A 511 -14.63 24.62 6.56
CA THR A 511 -14.75 25.72 7.53
C THR A 511 -13.35 26.19 7.91
N ASP A 512 -13.09 27.47 7.67
CA ASP A 512 -11.90 28.28 7.94
C ASP A 512 -10.56 27.80 7.35
N SER A 513 -10.03 28.64 6.47
CA SER A 513 -8.67 28.63 5.94
C SER A 513 -7.57 28.75 7.01
N GLU A 514 -7.92 28.78 8.30
CA GLU A 514 -6.99 28.54 9.38
C GLU A 514 -7.02 27.05 9.74
N SER A 515 -6.11 26.30 9.13
CA SER A 515 -5.92 24.85 9.31
C SER A 515 -5.81 24.39 10.77
N HIS A 516 -5.65 25.31 11.74
CA HIS A 516 -5.55 25.04 13.18
C HIS A 516 -6.89 24.78 13.90
N LYS A 517 -8.05 25.02 13.27
CA LYS A 517 -9.38 24.89 13.92
C LYS A 517 -10.31 23.82 13.31
N ALA A 518 -9.84 23.05 12.32
CA ALA A 518 -10.66 21.97 11.77
C ALA A 518 -10.47 20.67 12.58
N LEU A 519 -11.58 20.09 13.05
CA LEU A 519 -11.61 18.78 13.71
C LEU A 519 -11.61 17.61 12.70
N THR A 520 -12.28 17.82 11.58
CA THR A 520 -12.65 16.79 10.59
C THR A 520 -12.54 17.37 9.18
N MET A 521 -12.28 16.51 8.20
CA MET A 521 -12.12 16.90 6.81
C MET A 521 -12.59 15.78 5.88
N PHE A 522 -13.18 16.17 4.75
CA PHE A 522 -13.35 15.30 3.60
C PHE A 522 -12.29 15.68 2.56
N GLU A 523 -11.47 14.73 2.15
CA GLU A 523 -10.50 14.93 1.07
C GLU A 523 -11.03 14.22 -0.18
N HIS A 524 -11.35 14.99 -1.22
CA HIS A 524 -11.70 14.44 -2.52
C HIS A 524 -10.43 14.29 -3.36
N VAL A 525 -9.84 13.10 -3.31
CA VAL A 525 -8.59 12.76 -4.00
C VAL A 525 -8.81 12.81 -5.52
N HIS A 526 -9.83 12.09 -5.98
CA HIS A 526 -10.34 12.12 -7.35
C HIS A 526 -11.83 11.74 -7.37
N GLU A 527 -12.45 11.75 -8.55
CA GLU A 527 -13.90 11.55 -8.74
C GLU A 527 -14.45 10.24 -8.16
N LYS A 528 -13.59 9.26 -7.85
CA LYS A 528 -13.95 7.95 -7.33
C LYS A 528 -13.49 7.70 -5.90
N LYS A 529 -12.78 8.63 -5.23
CA LYS A 529 -12.16 8.40 -3.91
C LYS A 529 -12.28 9.62 -3.02
N ILE A 530 -12.96 9.42 -1.88
CA ILE A 530 -13.09 10.39 -0.81
C ILE A 530 -12.49 9.79 0.47
N VAL A 531 -11.56 10.51 1.08
CA VAL A 531 -10.94 10.13 2.36
C VAL A 531 -11.51 11.01 3.46
N LEU A 532 -12.02 10.40 4.52
CA LEU A 532 -12.49 11.09 5.72
C LEU A 532 -11.34 11.10 6.73
N LYS A 533 -10.92 12.30 7.12
CA LYS A 533 -9.82 12.51 8.06
C LYS A 533 -10.29 13.19 9.32
N MET A 534 -9.73 12.77 10.44
CA MET A 534 -9.86 13.48 11.71
C MET A 534 -8.51 14.06 12.12
N ARG A 535 -8.53 15.14 12.87
CA ARG A 535 -7.32 15.75 13.41
C ARG A 535 -6.97 15.14 14.76
N THR A 536 -5.81 14.51 14.83
CA THR A 536 -5.17 14.04 16.05
C THR A 536 -4.09 15.04 16.51
N GLU A 537 -3.48 14.79 17.65
CA GLU A 537 -2.32 15.57 18.14
C GLU A 537 -1.12 15.49 17.19
N THR A 538 -1.03 14.39 16.43
CA THR A 538 0.07 14.09 15.51
C THR A 538 -0.16 14.58 14.08
N GLY A 539 -1.36 15.08 13.76
CA GLY A 539 -1.70 15.56 12.43
C GLY A 539 -3.07 15.07 11.96
N TRP A 540 -3.21 14.90 10.65
CA TRP A 540 -4.43 14.33 10.07
C TRP A 540 -4.30 12.81 9.99
N LYS A 541 -5.30 12.10 10.51
CA LYS A 541 -5.42 10.64 10.43
C LYS A 541 -6.54 10.26 9.47
N ASP A 542 -6.22 9.43 8.49
CA ASP A 542 -7.19 8.79 7.61
C ASP A 542 -8.01 7.77 8.42
N THR A 543 -9.33 7.94 8.43
CA THR A 543 -10.22 7.12 9.28
C THR A 543 -11.11 6.22 8.45
N LEU A 544 -11.70 6.75 7.38
CA LEU A 544 -12.58 6.03 6.46
C LEU A 544 -12.25 6.45 5.04
N VAL A 545 -12.28 5.51 4.11
CA VAL A 545 -12.13 5.77 2.67
C VAL A 545 -13.37 5.29 1.97
N LEU A 546 -14.05 6.21 1.28
CA LEU A 546 -15.21 5.95 0.43
C LEU A 546 -14.76 6.00 -1.03
N ASN A 547 -14.73 4.83 -1.65
CA ASN A 547 -14.58 4.69 -3.09
C ASN A 547 -15.95 4.59 -3.75
N THR A 548 -16.13 5.17 -4.94
CA THR A 548 -17.39 5.13 -5.69
C THR A 548 -17.18 5.00 -7.19
N VAL A 549 -17.97 4.18 -7.86
CA VAL A 549 -18.12 4.14 -9.31
C VAL A 549 -19.58 4.47 -9.64
N CYS A 550 -19.80 5.59 -10.32
CA CYS A 550 -21.14 6.04 -10.69
C CYS A 550 -21.38 5.85 -12.20
N LYS A 551 -22.53 5.27 -12.52
CA LYS A 551 -23.10 5.16 -13.87
C LYS A 551 -24.57 5.60 -13.84
N PRO A 552 -25.19 5.90 -14.99
CA PRO A 552 -26.62 6.22 -15.06
C PRO A 552 -27.55 5.13 -14.48
N SER A 553 -27.10 3.87 -14.47
CA SER A 553 -27.81 2.73 -13.91
C SER A 553 -27.70 2.61 -12.39
N GLY A 554 -26.70 3.25 -11.75
CA GLY A 554 -26.50 3.16 -10.31
C GLY A 554 -25.11 3.60 -9.84
N ILE A 555 -24.93 3.56 -8.53
CA ILE A 555 -23.69 3.89 -7.83
C ILE A 555 -23.22 2.63 -7.11
N ASN A 556 -22.03 2.16 -7.45
CA ASN A 556 -21.31 1.20 -6.65
C ASN A 556 -20.42 1.98 -5.70
N MET A 557 -20.40 1.60 -4.42
CA MET A 557 -19.51 2.22 -3.43
C MET A 557 -18.61 1.17 -2.79
N ARG A 558 -17.52 1.58 -2.16
CA ARG A 558 -16.63 0.72 -1.36
C ARG A 558 -16.14 1.51 -0.17
N ILE A 559 -16.52 1.12 1.03
CA ILE A 559 -16.04 1.79 2.26
C ILE A 559 -15.00 0.91 2.91
N SER A 560 -13.85 1.50 3.25
CA SER A 560 -12.81 0.83 4.02
C SER A 560 -12.41 1.67 5.22
N MET A 561 -11.98 0.98 6.28
CA MET A 561 -11.48 1.57 7.50
C MET A 561 -10.02 1.14 7.65
N PRO A 562 -9.03 2.04 7.51
CA PRO A 562 -7.62 1.68 7.62
C PRO A 562 -7.25 1.12 9.00
N ASP A 563 -7.89 1.61 10.06
CA ASP A 563 -7.65 1.21 11.45
C ASP A 563 -8.89 0.57 12.08
N MET A 564 -8.89 -0.74 12.25
CA MET A 564 -10.02 -1.50 12.81
C MET A 564 -10.31 -1.15 14.28
N GLY A 565 -9.37 -0.54 15.00
CA GLY A 565 -9.61 -0.02 16.35
C GLY A 565 -10.68 1.08 16.39
N GLU A 566 -10.94 1.76 15.26
CA GLU A 566 -11.97 2.81 15.14
C GLU A 566 -13.37 2.22 14.92
N SER A 567 -13.50 0.93 14.63
CA SER A 567 -14.80 0.26 14.39
C SER A 567 -15.74 0.34 15.60
N ARG A 568 -15.20 0.56 16.80
CA ARG A 568 -15.97 0.76 18.03
C ARG A 568 -16.91 1.97 17.98
N PHE A 569 -16.59 2.97 17.15
CA PHE A 569 -17.39 4.18 16.96
C PHE A 569 -18.37 4.09 15.79
N LEU A 570 -18.36 2.96 15.08
CA LEU A 570 -19.14 2.77 13.87
C LEU A 570 -20.41 1.98 14.16
N GLU A 571 -21.54 2.52 13.75
CA GLU A 571 -22.84 1.84 13.67
C GLU A 571 -23.35 1.92 12.23
N GLY A 572 -24.33 1.09 11.87
CA GLY A 572 -24.98 1.16 10.55
C GLY A 572 -25.01 -0.17 9.83
N GLN A 573 -25.46 -0.18 8.57
CA GLN A 573 -25.50 -1.40 7.74
C GLN A 573 -24.16 -2.13 7.68
N ILE A 574 -23.06 -1.39 7.72
CA ILE A 574 -21.70 -1.91 7.52
C ILE A 574 -20.99 -2.29 8.81
N GLU A 575 -21.66 -2.11 9.94
CA GLU A 575 -21.13 -2.46 11.25
C GLU A 575 -20.76 -3.96 11.30
N VAL A 576 -19.70 -4.25 12.02
CA VAL A 576 -19.22 -5.62 12.24
C VAL A 576 -20.35 -6.50 12.79
N GLY A 577 -20.61 -7.61 12.12
CA GLY A 577 -21.57 -8.62 12.54
C GLY A 577 -23.04 -8.28 12.32
N ASN A 578 -23.35 -7.31 11.47
CA ASN A 578 -24.70 -6.80 11.27
C ASN A 578 -25.36 -7.28 9.97
N GLY A 579 -25.00 -8.46 9.44
CA GLY A 579 -25.53 -8.99 8.17
C GLY A 579 -27.06 -9.17 8.11
N GLU A 580 -27.76 -9.43 9.23
CA GLU A 580 -29.13 -9.97 9.21
C GLU A 580 -30.28 -8.96 9.46
N GLU A 581 -30.04 -7.78 10.05
CA GLU A 581 -31.10 -6.86 10.52
C GLU A 581 -31.15 -5.49 9.83
N GLN A 582 -31.17 -5.46 8.50
CA GLN A 582 -30.99 -4.20 7.74
C GLN A 582 -32.11 -3.15 7.91
N LYS A 583 -33.34 -3.57 8.21
CA LYS A 583 -34.50 -2.66 8.30
C LYS A 583 -34.35 -1.61 9.41
N LYS A 584 -33.55 -1.88 10.45
CA LYS A 584 -33.34 -0.93 11.55
C LYS A 584 -32.58 0.33 11.13
N PHE A 585 -31.85 0.27 10.01
CA PHE A 585 -31.11 1.41 9.46
C PHE A 585 -31.88 2.26 8.47
N MET A 586 -33.13 1.88 8.16
CA MET A 586 -33.99 2.67 7.29
C MET A 586 -34.29 4.03 7.93
N ARG A 587 -34.10 5.11 7.15
CA ARG A 587 -34.38 6.48 7.57
C ARG A 587 -35.70 6.94 6.98
N LYS A 588 -36.62 7.36 7.86
CA LYS A 588 -37.94 7.89 7.46
C LYS A 588 -37.86 9.35 7.01
N GLN A 589 -36.79 10.05 7.37
CA GLN A 589 -36.55 11.42 6.97
C GLN A 589 -36.34 11.52 5.46
N ASN A 590 -36.84 12.59 4.85
CA ASN A 590 -36.55 12.85 3.44
C ASN A 590 -35.08 13.27 3.24
N TRP A 591 -34.60 13.19 1.99
CA TRP A 591 -33.20 13.46 1.63
C TRP A 591 -32.71 14.84 2.12
N THR A 592 -33.54 15.88 1.99
CA THR A 592 -33.22 17.23 2.46
C THR A 592 -33.09 17.35 3.98
N ALA A 593 -33.91 16.62 4.75
CA ALA A 593 -33.84 16.61 6.21
C ALA A 593 -32.61 15.87 6.73
N LEU A 594 -32.12 14.87 5.98
CA LEU A 594 -30.85 14.19 6.26
C LEU A 594 -29.65 15.11 5.98
N GLY A 595 -29.79 16.03 5.03
CA GLY A 595 -28.80 17.06 4.75
C GLY A 595 -28.55 17.33 3.27
N GLY A 596 -29.16 16.54 2.37
CA GLY A 596 -28.98 16.61 0.92
C GLY A 596 -29.70 17.77 0.24
N SER A 597 -29.52 17.88 -1.07
CA SER A 597 -30.08 18.96 -1.87
C SER A 597 -31.53 18.70 -2.31
N GLY A 598 -32.23 19.79 -2.64
CA GLY A 598 -33.56 19.73 -3.27
C GLY A 598 -33.56 19.02 -4.63
N PRO A 599 -32.62 19.32 -5.55
CA PRO A 599 -32.50 18.60 -6.82
C PRO A 599 -32.32 17.09 -6.68
N ALA A 600 -31.47 16.63 -5.76
CA ALA A 600 -31.28 15.21 -5.50
C ALA A 600 -32.54 14.57 -4.89
N ALA A 601 -33.18 15.26 -3.93
CA ALA A 601 -34.44 14.81 -3.35
C ALA A 601 -35.55 14.63 -4.40
N ASN A 602 -35.67 15.56 -5.34
CA ASN A 602 -36.65 15.49 -6.43
C ASN A 602 -36.36 14.30 -7.37
N PHE A 603 -35.09 14.04 -7.68
CA PHE A 603 -34.69 12.88 -8.49
C PHE A 603 -35.06 11.57 -7.80
N ILE A 604 -34.73 11.42 -6.52
CA ILE A 604 -35.07 10.25 -5.70
C ILE A 604 -36.60 10.05 -5.66
N GLN A 605 -37.37 11.11 -5.43
CA GLN A 605 -38.83 11.04 -5.42
C GLN A 605 -39.41 10.61 -6.78
N GLN A 606 -38.80 11.04 -7.89
CA GLN A 606 -39.20 10.59 -9.23
C GLN A 606 -38.91 9.11 -9.44
N LEU A 607 -37.80 8.57 -8.92
CA LEU A 607 -37.50 7.15 -8.97
C LEU A 607 -38.54 6.34 -8.17
N ASP A 608 -38.85 6.76 -6.96
CA ASP A 608 -39.84 6.10 -6.10
C ASP A 608 -41.25 6.12 -6.71
N SER A 609 -41.59 7.16 -7.47
CA SER A 609 -42.88 7.27 -8.15
C SER A 609 -43.04 6.29 -9.33
N LYS A 610 -41.92 5.79 -9.89
CA LYS A 610 -41.90 4.84 -11.02
C LYS A 610 -41.99 3.38 -10.54
N ARG A 611 -42.82 3.08 -9.54
CA ARG A 611 -43.10 1.70 -9.09
C ARG A 611 -43.68 0.89 -10.25
N GLY A 612 -42.91 -0.04 -10.84
CA GLY A 612 -43.50 -0.90 -11.86
C GLY A 612 -42.64 -1.85 -12.69
N LEU A 613 -41.30 -1.89 -12.56
CA LEU A 613 -40.49 -2.86 -13.32
C LEU A 613 -39.76 -3.83 -12.39
N SER A 614 -40.56 -4.66 -11.71
CA SER A 614 -40.05 -5.95 -11.25
C SER A 614 -39.98 -6.88 -12.46
N LEU A 615 -38.81 -6.95 -13.10
CA LEU A 615 -38.47 -8.07 -13.99
C LEU A 615 -37.36 -8.85 -13.29
N LEU A 616 -37.77 -9.56 -12.23
CA LEU A 616 -37.11 -10.76 -11.73
C LEU A 616 -37.14 -11.84 -12.82
N ALA A 617 -36.28 -11.73 -13.83
CA ALA A 617 -35.86 -12.89 -14.58
C ALA A 617 -34.41 -13.15 -14.17
N ALA A 618 -34.19 -14.16 -13.33
CA ALA A 618 -32.86 -14.71 -13.18
C ALA A 618 -32.39 -15.15 -14.58
N CYS A 619 -31.20 -14.72 -14.97
CA CYS A 619 -30.64 -15.07 -16.27
C CYS A 619 -30.62 -16.59 -16.46
N GLY A 620 -30.96 -17.04 -17.68
CA GLY A 620 -30.90 -18.45 -18.04
C GLY A 620 -29.46 -18.98 -17.96
N GLN A 621 -29.29 -20.30 -17.97
CA GLN A 621 -27.96 -20.93 -17.86
C GLN A 621 -26.97 -20.43 -18.93
N ALA A 622 -27.43 -20.20 -20.16
CA ALA A 622 -26.62 -19.67 -21.25
C ALA A 622 -26.20 -18.21 -21.03
N GLU A 623 -27.11 -17.37 -20.52
CA GLU A 623 -26.84 -15.97 -20.20
C GLU A 623 -25.89 -15.85 -19.01
N ARG A 624 -26.07 -16.69 -17.98
CA ARG A 624 -25.15 -16.76 -16.84
C ARG A 624 -23.74 -17.18 -17.27
N ALA A 625 -23.62 -18.13 -18.21
CA ALA A 625 -22.32 -18.52 -18.75
C ALA A 625 -21.64 -17.36 -19.50
N LYS A 626 -22.41 -16.60 -20.28
CA LYS A 626 -21.92 -15.38 -20.97
C LYS A 626 -21.53 -14.29 -19.97
N ALA A 627 -22.34 -14.05 -18.94
CA ALA A 627 -22.03 -13.11 -17.87
C ALA A 627 -20.73 -13.50 -17.15
N LYS A 628 -20.51 -14.80 -16.87
CA LYS A 628 -19.27 -15.30 -16.27
C LYS A 628 -18.04 -15.04 -17.15
N GLN A 629 -18.16 -15.20 -18.46
CA GLN A 629 -17.07 -14.85 -19.39
C GLN A 629 -16.78 -13.35 -19.41
N LEU A 630 -17.81 -12.51 -19.40
CA LEU A 630 -17.66 -11.06 -19.35
C LEU A 630 -17.00 -10.61 -18.05
N CYS A 631 -17.45 -11.13 -16.91
CA CYS A 631 -16.85 -10.81 -15.62
C CYS A 631 -15.39 -11.27 -15.53
N ALA A 632 -15.06 -12.48 -15.98
CA ALA A 632 -13.68 -12.94 -15.98
C ALA A 632 -12.77 -12.11 -16.91
N LYS A 633 -13.27 -11.69 -18.08
CA LYS A 633 -12.56 -10.79 -18.99
C LYS A 633 -12.18 -9.46 -18.31
N HIS A 634 -13.04 -8.92 -17.46
CA HIS A 634 -12.83 -7.62 -16.82
C HIS A 634 -12.11 -7.71 -15.47
N LEU A 635 -12.38 -8.74 -14.68
CA LEU A 635 -11.82 -8.91 -13.34
C LEU A 635 -10.52 -9.73 -13.32
N GLY A 636 -10.19 -10.43 -14.42
CA GLY A 636 -9.04 -11.31 -14.55
C GLY A 636 -9.43 -12.79 -14.54
N ASP A 637 -8.72 -13.60 -15.33
CA ASP A 637 -9.02 -15.03 -15.50
C ASP A 637 -8.68 -15.87 -14.25
N GLU A 638 -7.79 -15.38 -13.39
CA GLU A 638 -7.37 -16.01 -12.13
C GLU A 638 -8.54 -16.15 -11.14
N LEU A 639 -9.51 -15.23 -11.19
CA LEU A 639 -10.73 -15.30 -10.38
C LEU A 639 -11.65 -16.48 -10.74
N ARG A 640 -11.44 -17.15 -11.89
CA ARG A 640 -12.20 -18.36 -12.24
C ARG A 640 -11.86 -19.56 -11.36
N ALA A 641 -10.65 -19.57 -10.80
CA ALA A 641 -10.11 -20.66 -9.98
C ALA A 641 -9.92 -20.26 -8.51
N ALA A 642 -10.17 -19.00 -8.16
CA ALA A 642 -10.05 -18.48 -6.81
C ALA A 642 -11.01 -19.18 -5.84
N GLN A 643 -10.73 -19.08 -4.54
CA GLN A 643 -11.58 -19.54 -3.44
C GLN A 643 -11.92 -18.35 -2.53
N GLY A 644 -12.94 -18.48 -1.67
CA GLY A 644 -13.34 -17.42 -0.73
C GLY A 644 -13.96 -16.19 -1.40
N GLU A 645 -13.68 -14.99 -0.89
CA GLU A 645 -14.34 -13.73 -1.29
C GLU A 645 -14.11 -13.35 -2.76
N ALA A 646 -13.02 -13.82 -3.36
CA ALA A 646 -12.76 -13.68 -4.79
C ALA A 646 -13.82 -14.39 -5.67
N VAL A 647 -14.37 -15.51 -5.20
CA VAL A 647 -15.49 -16.22 -5.86
C VAL A 647 -16.78 -15.44 -5.69
N ASP A 648 -17.00 -14.83 -4.53
CA ASP A 648 -18.18 -14.03 -4.26
C ASP A 648 -18.21 -12.77 -5.13
N LEU A 649 -17.08 -12.09 -5.31
CA LEU A 649 -16.94 -10.96 -6.24
C LEU A 649 -17.27 -11.35 -7.68
N LEU A 650 -16.79 -12.51 -8.14
CA LEU A 650 -17.13 -13.02 -9.47
C LEU A 650 -18.63 -13.33 -9.59
N ASN A 651 -19.21 -13.97 -8.57
CA ASN A 651 -20.64 -14.29 -8.55
C ASN A 651 -21.52 -13.04 -8.54
N ASP A 652 -21.11 -11.99 -7.84
CA ASP A 652 -21.80 -10.70 -7.78
C ASP A 652 -21.77 -10.01 -9.13
N CYS A 653 -20.58 -9.89 -9.73
CA CYS A 653 -20.46 -9.39 -11.08
C CYS A 653 -21.37 -10.16 -12.06
N VAL A 654 -21.42 -11.49 -11.95
CA VAL A 654 -22.27 -12.32 -12.82
C VAL A 654 -23.75 -12.00 -12.59
N ASN A 655 -24.18 -11.91 -11.34
CA ASN A 655 -25.58 -11.59 -11.01
C ASN A 655 -25.97 -10.19 -11.49
N ASP A 656 -25.08 -9.22 -11.40
CA ASP A 656 -25.29 -7.85 -11.84
C ASP A 656 -25.30 -7.72 -13.36
N VAL A 657 -24.34 -8.36 -14.05
CA VAL A 657 -24.29 -8.42 -15.53
C VAL A 657 -25.55 -9.10 -16.08
N CYS A 658 -26.05 -10.11 -15.39
CA CYS A 658 -27.31 -10.75 -15.75
C CYS A 658 -28.53 -9.81 -15.68
N ARG A 659 -28.47 -8.77 -14.84
CA ARG A 659 -29.58 -7.83 -14.65
C ARG A 659 -29.43 -6.59 -15.52
N GLY A 660 -28.21 -6.09 -15.72
CA GLY A 660 -27.97 -4.82 -16.39
C GLY A 660 -26.89 -4.81 -17.47
N GLY A 661 -26.28 -5.96 -17.79
CA GLY A 661 -25.34 -6.11 -18.89
C GLY A 661 -23.87 -5.80 -18.55
N GLU A 662 -23.02 -5.72 -19.58
CA GLU A 662 -21.56 -5.61 -19.44
C GLU A 662 -21.09 -4.37 -18.66
N GLU A 663 -21.90 -3.31 -18.59
CA GLU A 663 -21.57 -2.10 -17.82
C GLU A 663 -21.29 -2.38 -16.33
N PHE A 664 -21.90 -3.42 -15.76
CA PHE A 664 -21.67 -3.85 -14.38
C PHE A 664 -20.33 -4.56 -14.20
N ALA A 665 -19.86 -5.31 -15.20
CA ALA A 665 -18.52 -5.90 -15.18
C ALA A 665 -17.44 -4.82 -15.24
N VAL A 666 -17.64 -3.81 -16.09
CA VAL A 666 -16.75 -2.64 -16.18
C VAL A 666 -16.75 -1.87 -14.85
N ALA A 667 -17.92 -1.64 -14.25
CA ALA A 667 -18.02 -0.94 -12.97
C ALA A 667 -17.33 -1.72 -11.82
N ALA A 668 -17.45 -3.05 -11.81
CA ALA A 668 -16.76 -3.91 -10.84
C ALA A 668 -15.23 -3.84 -11.00
N GLN A 669 -14.73 -3.88 -12.23
CA GLN A 669 -13.30 -3.69 -12.52
C GLN A 669 -12.82 -2.30 -12.07
N GLU A 670 -13.54 -1.24 -12.43
CA GLU A 670 -13.18 0.13 -12.03
C GLU A 670 -13.14 0.29 -10.51
N LEU A 671 -14.05 -0.35 -9.77
CA LEU A 671 -14.08 -0.31 -8.31
C LEU A 671 -12.92 -1.10 -7.69
N LEU A 672 -12.53 -2.21 -8.31
CA LEU A 672 -11.36 -3.00 -7.90
C LEU A 672 -10.06 -2.23 -8.13
N THR A 673 -9.91 -1.55 -9.27
CA THR A 673 -8.76 -0.69 -9.56
C THR A 673 -8.68 0.48 -8.57
N ALA A 674 -9.79 1.17 -8.32
CA ALA A 674 -9.85 2.29 -7.38
C ALA A 674 -9.58 1.88 -5.91
N TYR A 675 -9.58 0.59 -5.60
CA TYR A 675 -9.17 0.07 -4.29
C TYR A 675 -7.67 -0.23 -4.20
N ARG A 676 -7.05 -0.60 -5.32
CA ARG A 676 -5.61 -0.85 -5.41
C ARG A 676 -4.80 0.45 -5.42
N GLU A 677 -5.40 1.52 -5.96
CA GLU A 677 -4.95 2.91 -5.87
C GLU A 677 -5.30 3.55 -4.51
#